data_AF-A0A7X0QKY8-F1
#
_entry.id   AF-A0A7X0QKY8-F1
#
_cell.length_a   1.000
_cell.length_b   1.000
_cell.length_c   1.000
_cell.angle_alpha   90.00
_cell.angle_beta   90.00
_cell.angle_gamma   90.00
#
_symmetry.space_group_name_H-M   'P 1'
#
loop_
_entity.id
_entity.type
_entity.pdbx_description
1 polymer ?
#
loop_
_entity_poly.entity_id
_entity_poly.type
_entity_poly.pdbx_seq_one_letter_code
_entity_poly.pdbx_strand_id
1 'polypeptide(L)'
;MGTIGQLRVAKIVDRLRAVAADLSGYEPADLVETTTFLDLGFDSLFLTQLASAFQGEYGVKITFRQLFDELPTLHAMAEHLDRTLPPDAVPVHAPGAATAAPVEAMSGEGVVAERVPAVEPPALAMTDFAASFAAVSNALPGSAGGLQDVMAQQLLLMSQQIQLLQALKGAALPHAAPVAAPAAAAAPQPADVAVAPHPAATPQGGTAAAASAMPKGFGPQVSREERVLTRRQREHIQRLTARYNARTMGSKRHVQQHRPHHADPRTAAGFNRLWKEMVYPIVIEGSHGCRLRDIDGNEYIDILNGFGPNFLGHSPSFISDALKAQLDKGIEVGPQTPLAGEAAELFCELTGMDRVSWVNTGSEAVQAAIRLSRTYTGREKIVVFSGDYHGNFDEVLVRVTKNASGARRTFPLAPGIPFRAVENVLVLDYGEEESLEIIRRNAGDIAAVLVEPVQSRRPEFQPHEFLKKLRTLTEDEGIVLVFDEVITGFRIRPGGAQEYYGIKADLATYGKIIGGGMPIGVVAGRARFMDTFDGGQWQYGDDSFPAAGVTFFAGTFVRHPLAIAAVHAALRYIKAQGPALQDTVNRRTTYLTTELNGFFKERGLKIHIPHFASQMFIRVQEEGELATLLFFHLRARGIHVLENFPSYMTAAHGDDDVEAIIAAFKDSILEMQADGLLPAPPVEAPALAWRRTLPLTDAQRELWFASQMGDMASCAFNESDSVRIDGPLDAARFVAAVETALGEQEAFRYRFDDEGATQWVDDDATFQVPVVDLSALGGAERQQRIDALLKQEALTPFDLARGPLVRAQLLKLGPDSHLFVVYCHHIVFDGYSADVLLGRIAEIHGAEPGSDVDASASAVPFSAYIHLTTSPAARASQAQALEYWRGVYARLPEPLDLPVDHSRRDTGNHRGATLHRDLDAAVVGELKDAAKSLKTSLNVFLLSGFQALLSRLSAQEDVVVGMPVAGQAHTGLKTVGYCVNALPLRAATGQDKPFRQLVAETQRSMFDAIEHQDVTLGQLVRALQVPREAGRQPLVDVVFNYSRFFSRLDLQDCTVSTHENPRQAFYYDTLFNIIEHDGRLAIDWDYSADVFDEQTISLWIDCYLALLRGAARDNGLAIGALPLTDEVDQADARVAEAR
;
A
#
# COMPACT_ATOMS: atom_id res chain seq x y z
N MET A 1 22.11 -37.77 -22.53
CA MET A 1 20.89 -36.98 -22.18
C MET A 1 20.77 -36.70 -20.69
N GLY A 2 21.16 -37.61 -19.78
CA GLY A 2 21.04 -37.37 -18.32
C GLY A 2 21.81 -36.16 -17.76
N THR A 3 22.99 -35.84 -18.31
CA THR A 3 23.84 -34.74 -17.80
C THR A 3 23.35 -33.34 -18.23
N ILE A 4 22.63 -33.22 -19.35
CA ILE A 4 22.15 -31.93 -19.88
C ILE A 4 20.87 -31.49 -19.14
N GLY A 5 19.98 -32.42 -18.79
CA GLY A 5 18.78 -32.12 -17.98
C GLY A 5 19.13 -31.65 -16.56
N GLN A 6 20.11 -32.27 -15.91
CA GLN A 6 20.56 -31.84 -14.57
C GLN A 6 21.18 -30.44 -14.56
N LEU A 7 21.90 -30.05 -15.62
CA LEU A 7 22.48 -28.71 -15.80
C LEU A 7 21.42 -27.63 -16.04
N ARG A 8 20.26 -28.00 -16.61
CA ARG A 8 19.14 -27.09 -16.86
C ARG A 8 18.29 -26.88 -15.62
N VAL A 9 17.96 -27.96 -14.91
CA VAL A 9 17.24 -27.88 -13.63
C VAL A 9 18.02 -27.02 -12.63
N ALA A 10 19.34 -27.18 -12.50
CA ALA A 10 20.16 -26.34 -11.61
C ALA A 10 20.07 -24.84 -11.95
N LYS A 11 20.13 -24.47 -13.24
CA LYS A 11 19.96 -23.08 -13.68
C LYS A 11 18.56 -22.54 -13.39
N ILE A 12 17.53 -23.37 -13.55
CA ILE A 12 16.16 -22.99 -13.23
C ILE A 12 16.01 -22.81 -11.71
N VAL A 13 16.60 -23.68 -10.90
CA VAL A 13 16.61 -23.54 -9.43
C VAL A 13 17.28 -22.24 -9.01
N ASP A 14 18.47 -21.91 -9.51
CA ASP A 14 19.18 -20.68 -9.15
C ASP A 14 18.36 -19.43 -9.51
N ARG A 15 17.62 -19.49 -10.62
CA ARG A 15 16.79 -18.38 -11.07
C ARG A 15 15.48 -18.27 -10.29
N LEU A 16 14.81 -19.39 -9.99
CA LEU A 16 13.68 -19.43 -9.07
C LEU A 16 14.07 -18.96 -7.66
N ARG A 17 15.27 -19.35 -7.19
CA ARG A 17 15.84 -18.93 -5.90
C ARG A 17 16.06 -17.42 -5.85
N ALA A 18 16.57 -16.83 -6.93
CA ALA A 18 16.71 -15.38 -7.05
C ALA A 18 15.34 -14.68 -7.01
N VAL A 19 14.35 -15.18 -7.77
CA VAL A 19 12.98 -14.61 -7.77
C VAL A 19 12.32 -14.74 -6.39
N ALA A 20 12.49 -15.88 -5.72
CA ALA A 20 11.99 -16.09 -4.36
C ALA A 20 12.72 -15.21 -3.34
N ALA A 21 14.03 -15.00 -3.45
CA ALA A 21 14.81 -14.09 -2.60
C ALA A 21 14.33 -12.65 -2.77
N ASP A 22 14.14 -12.21 -4.02
CA ASP A 22 13.71 -10.87 -4.38
C ASP A 22 12.31 -10.55 -3.81
N LEU A 23 11.41 -11.55 -3.75
CA LEU A 23 10.06 -11.38 -3.21
C LEU A 23 10.02 -11.50 -1.69
N SER A 24 10.73 -12.48 -1.13
CA SER A 24 10.58 -12.88 0.29
C SER A 24 11.50 -12.13 1.24
N GLY A 25 12.59 -11.55 0.72
CA GLY A 25 13.62 -10.92 1.53
C GLY A 25 14.52 -11.90 2.27
N TYR A 26 14.51 -13.20 1.97
CA TYR A 26 15.54 -14.14 2.42
C TYR A 26 16.83 -13.95 1.62
N GLU A 27 17.99 -14.22 2.22
CA GLU A 27 19.22 -14.34 1.44
C GLU A 27 19.12 -15.58 0.53
N PRO A 28 19.65 -15.56 -0.70
CA PRO A 28 19.62 -16.73 -1.58
C PRO A 28 20.20 -17.99 -0.91
N ALA A 29 21.16 -17.82 0.01
CA ALA A 29 21.74 -18.91 0.78
C ALA A 29 20.74 -19.58 1.76
N ASP A 30 19.75 -18.84 2.25
CA ASP A 30 18.72 -19.32 3.18
C ASP A 30 17.55 -20.02 2.45
N LEU A 31 17.42 -19.78 1.14
CA LEU A 31 16.44 -20.42 0.27
C LEU A 31 16.98 -21.73 -0.30
N VAL A 32 17.12 -22.69 0.60
CA VAL A 32 17.53 -24.05 0.28
C VAL A 32 16.54 -24.68 -0.71
N GLU A 33 17.02 -25.18 -1.84
CA GLU A 33 16.18 -25.58 -2.99
C GLU A 33 15.17 -26.70 -2.70
N THR A 34 15.45 -27.51 -1.68
CA THR A 34 14.61 -28.62 -1.24
C THR A 34 13.68 -28.24 -0.09
N THR A 35 13.84 -27.05 0.51
CA THR A 35 12.98 -26.57 1.59
C THR A 35 11.68 -26.06 1.01
N THR A 36 10.57 -26.37 1.66
CA THR A 36 9.26 -26.05 1.12
C THR A 36 8.95 -24.58 1.37
N PHE A 37 8.16 -23.96 0.50
CA PHE A 37 7.87 -22.55 0.64
C PHE A 37 7.19 -22.22 1.99
N LEU A 38 6.40 -23.15 2.53
CA LEU A 38 5.82 -23.01 3.86
C LEU A 38 6.82 -23.22 5.00
N ASP A 39 7.82 -24.07 4.80
CA ASP A 39 8.95 -24.18 5.74
C ASP A 39 9.80 -22.90 5.78
N LEU A 40 9.77 -22.11 4.71
CA LEU A 40 10.37 -20.77 4.63
C LEU A 40 9.45 -19.69 5.22
N GLY A 41 8.32 -20.05 5.82
CA GLY A 41 7.38 -19.12 6.45
C GLY A 41 6.55 -18.29 5.46
N PHE A 42 6.39 -18.77 4.22
CA PHE A 42 5.61 -18.08 3.21
C PHE A 42 4.11 -18.34 3.44
N ASP A 43 3.35 -17.27 3.72
CA ASP A 43 1.90 -17.34 3.92
C ASP A 43 1.11 -17.44 2.61
N SER A 44 -0.22 -17.60 2.70
CA SER A 44 -1.10 -17.78 1.54
C SER A 44 -1.15 -16.56 0.61
N LEU A 45 -1.01 -15.35 1.16
CA LEU A 45 -0.96 -14.12 0.39
C LEU A 45 0.36 -14.02 -0.38
N PHE A 46 1.47 -14.38 0.26
CA PHE A 46 2.80 -14.35 -0.30
C PHE A 46 3.02 -15.45 -1.34
N LEU A 47 2.53 -16.67 -1.11
CA LEU A 47 2.57 -17.75 -2.09
C LEU A 47 1.74 -17.43 -3.35
N THR A 48 0.67 -16.65 -3.21
CA THR A 48 -0.09 -16.12 -4.36
C THR A 48 0.75 -15.15 -5.19
N GLN A 49 1.54 -14.29 -4.53
CA GLN A 49 2.48 -13.39 -5.20
C GLN A 49 3.63 -14.16 -5.87
N LEU A 50 4.19 -15.17 -5.19
CA LEU A 50 5.25 -16.03 -5.68
C LEU A 50 4.81 -16.86 -6.90
N ALA A 51 3.60 -17.41 -6.88
CA ALA A 51 3.01 -18.14 -8.02
C ALA A 51 2.88 -17.23 -9.25
N SER A 52 2.40 -16.00 -9.03
CA SER A 52 2.32 -15.00 -10.10
C SER A 52 3.70 -14.62 -10.64
N ALA A 53 4.73 -14.60 -9.80
CA ALA A 53 6.08 -14.24 -10.20
C ALA A 53 6.79 -15.36 -10.98
N PHE A 54 6.72 -16.61 -10.53
CA PHE A 54 7.26 -17.75 -11.28
C PHE A 54 6.54 -17.93 -12.62
N GLN A 55 5.21 -17.72 -12.65
CA GLN A 55 4.46 -17.70 -13.91
C GLN A 55 4.93 -16.56 -14.83
N GLY A 56 5.24 -15.39 -14.27
CA GLY A 56 5.80 -14.27 -15.02
C GLY A 56 7.19 -14.55 -15.59
N GLU A 57 8.06 -15.23 -14.83
CA GLU A 57 9.44 -15.52 -15.23
C GLU A 57 9.52 -16.58 -16.34
N TYR A 58 8.68 -17.61 -16.30
CA TYR A 58 8.79 -18.76 -17.22
C TYR A 58 7.63 -18.92 -18.20
N GLY A 59 6.59 -18.09 -18.10
CA GLY A 59 5.41 -18.14 -18.97
C GLY A 59 4.54 -19.40 -18.80
N VAL A 60 4.81 -20.22 -17.79
CA VAL A 60 4.04 -21.42 -17.44
C VAL A 60 2.99 -21.03 -16.40
N LYS A 61 1.72 -21.40 -16.61
CA LYS A 61 0.64 -21.08 -15.66
C LYS A 61 0.86 -21.80 -14.33
N ILE A 62 0.94 -21.05 -13.24
CA ILE A 62 1.20 -21.56 -11.90
C ILE A 62 0.23 -20.88 -10.94
N THR A 63 -0.46 -21.68 -10.12
CA THR A 63 -1.40 -21.19 -9.12
C THR A 63 -0.82 -21.29 -7.71
N PHE A 64 -1.37 -20.53 -6.76
CA PHE A 64 -1.08 -20.69 -5.34
C PHE A 64 -1.19 -22.16 -4.90
N ARG A 65 -2.27 -22.84 -5.28
CA ARG A 65 -2.50 -24.26 -4.99
C ARG A 65 -1.37 -25.15 -5.51
N GLN A 66 -0.82 -24.83 -6.68
CA GLN A 66 0.32 -25.57 -7.24
C GLN A 66 1.61 -25.34 -6.46
N LEU A 67 1.91 -24.10 -6.01
CA LEU A 67 3.08 -23.87 -5.14
C LEU A 67 2.90 -24.38 -3.71
N PHE A 68 1.66 -24.60 -3.30
CA PHE A 68 1.33 -25.12 -1.99
C PHE A 68 1.44 -26.65 -1.94
N ASP A 69 0.85 -27.34 -2.92
CA ASP A 69 0.76 -28.82 -2.94
C ASP A 69 1.71 -29.48 -3.94
N GLU A 70 1.67 -29.10 -5.22
CA GLU A 70 2.26 -29.85 -6.33
C GLU A 70 3.74 -29.54 -6.59
N LEU A 71 4.14 -28.29 -6.39
CA LEU A 71 5.44 -27.70 -6.69
C LEU A 71 6.00 -26.96 -5.47
N PRO A 72 6.11 -27.62 -4.31
CA PRO A 72 6.21 -26.90 -3.05
C PRO A 72 7.63 -26.47 -2.67
N THR A 73 8.62 -26.73 -3.52
CA THR A 73 10.03 -26.36 -3.33
C THR A 73 10.56 -25.74 -4.63
N LEU A 74 11.66 -24.99 -4.53
CA LEU A 74 12.34 -24.45 -5.72
C LEU A 74 12.78 -25.56 -6.68
N HIS A 75 13.20 -26.71 -6.16
CA HIS A 75 13.60 -27.86 -6.96
C HIS A 75 12.42 -28.52 -7.69
N ALA A 76 11.30 -28.79 -7.00
CA ALA A 76 10.11 -29.39 -7.63
C ALA A 76 9.51 -28.47 -8.70
N MET A 77 9.53 -27.18 -8.42
CA MET A 77 9.15 -26.12 -9.36
C MET A 77 10.10 -26.10 -10.58
N ALA A 78 11.41 -26.26 -10.38
CA ALA A 78 12.38 -26.32 -11.47
C ALA A 78 12.23 -27.57 -12.36
N GLU A 79 11.97 -28.75 -11.79
CA GLU A 79 11.72 -29.97 -12.55
C GLU A 79 10.41 -29.91 -13.34
N HIS A 80 9.39 -29.26 -12.79
CA HIS A 80 8.14 -29.00 -13.53
C HIS A 80 8.38 -28.08 -14.72
N LEU A 81 9.18 -27.02 -14.54
CA LEU A 81 9.55 -26.12 -15.63
C LEU A 81 10.42 -26.80 -16.67
N ASP A 82 11.41 -27.62 -16.29
CA ASP A 82 12.25 -28.32 -17.25
C ASP A 82 11.43 -29.25 -18.17
N ARG A 83 10.40 -29.91 -17.63
CA ARG A 83 9.46 -30.75 -18.39
C ARG A 83 8.52 -29.95 -19.30
N THR A 84 8.24 -28.69 -18.95
CA THR A 84 7.24 -27.88 -19.63
C THR A 84 7.86 -26.90 -20.64
N LEU A 85 9.13 -26.53 -20.45
CA LEU A 85 9.88 -25.63 -21.32
C LEU A 85 10.58 -26.40 -22.46
N PRO A 86 10.58 -25.87 -23.70
CA PRO A 86 11.21 -26.53 -24.86
C PRO A 86 12.73 -26.73 -24.64
N PRO A 87 13.37 -27.76 -25.22
CA PRO A 87 14.79 -28.07 -24.96
C PRO A 87 15.73 -26.90 -25.31
N ASP A 88 16.77 -26.69 -24.51
CA ASP A 88 17.81 -25.70 -24.81
C ASP A 88 18.50 -26.02 -26.16
N ALA A 89 18.78 -25.01 -26.97
CA ALA A 89 19.53 -25.17 -28.21
C ALA A 89 20.94 -25.71 -27.92
N VAL A 90 21.34 -26.79 -28.61
CA VAL A 90 22.63 -27.45 -28.43
C VAL A 90 23.78 -26.47 -28.70
N PRO A 91 24.79 -26.36 -27.82
CA PRO A 91 25.97 -25.54 -28.10
C PRO A 91 26.74 -26.14 -29.29
N VAL A 92 26.96 -25.34 -30.33
CA VAL A 92 27.91 -25.69 -31.40
C VAL A 92 29.31 -25.60 -30.82
N HIS A 93 30.01 -26.74 -30.72
CA HIS A 93 31.43 -26.80 -30.35
C HIS A 93 32.29 -26.02 -31.36
N ALA A 94 32.97 -24.97 -30.89
CA ALA A 94 34.17 -24.45 -31.55
C ALA A 94 35.37 -25.34 -31.19
N PRO A 95 36.26 -25.69 -32.14
CA PRO A 95 37.38 -26.58 -31.86
C PRO A 95 38.54 -25.84 -31.17
N GLY A 96 38.91 -26.37 -29.99
CA GLY A 96 40.27 -26.54 -29.50
C GLY A 96 41.17 -25.31 -29.31
N ALA A 97 41.26 -24.83 -28.07
CA ALA A 97 42.46 -24.13 -27.59
C ALA A 97 43.22 -25.05 -26.63
N ALA A 98 44.44 -25.42 -27.02
CA ALA A 98 45.34 -26.26 -26.27
C ALA A 98 45.83 -25.57 -24.98
N THR A 99 46.04 -26.40 -23.96
CA THR A 99 46.62 -26.11 -22.66
C THR A 99 48.02 -25.49 -22.75
N ALA A 100 48.25 -24.39 -22.03
CA ALA A 100 49.58 -23.94 -21.65
C ALA A 100 49.67 -23.84 -20.12
N ALA A 101 50.70 -24.48 -19.57
CA ALA A 101 51.02 -24.61 -18.15
C ALA A 101 51.67 -23.33 -17.58
N PRO A 102 51.80 -23.19 -16.25
CA PRO A 102 52.22 -21.95 -15.60
C PRO A 102 53.74 -21.76 -15.64
N VAL A 103 54.20 -20.51 -15.73
CA VAL A 103 55.63 -20.18 -15.61
C VAL A 103 55.83 -19.13 -14.52
N GLU A 104 56.76 -19.46 -13.63
CA GLU A 104 57.26 -18.69 -12.49
C GLU A 104 57.97 -17.39 -12.89
N ALA A 105 58.03 -16.47 -11.92
CA ALA A 105 58.83 -15.26 -11.97
C ALA A 105 60.33 -15.57 -11.87
N MET A 106 61.17 -14.86 -12.65
CA MET A 106 62.54 -14.44 -12.28
C MET A 106 63.11 -13.37 -13.24
N SER A 107 63.52 -12.24 -12.64
CA SER A 107 64.67 -11.33 -12.91
C SER A 107 65.28 -11.14 -14.32
N GLY A 108 65.56 -9.87 -14.68
CA GLY A 108 66.80 -9.48 -15.41
C GLY A 108 66.69 -8.41 -16.53
N GLU A 109 67.10 -7.18 -16.19
CA GLU A 109 67.77 -6.12 -16.98
C GLU A 109 67.61 -5.95 -18.52
N GLY A 110 67.14 -4.73 -18.90
CA GLY A 110 67.78 -3.80 -19.85
C GLY A 110 67.78 -4.09 -21.36
N VAL A 111 67.24 -3.16 -22.18
CA VAL A 111 67.92 -2.43 -23.29
C VAL A 111 66.91 -1.53 -24.05
N VAL A 112 67.49 -0.45 -24.61
CA VAL A 112 66.98 0.85 -25.08
C VAL A 112 66.19 0.83 -26.40
N ALA A 113 65.39 1.90 -26.59
CA ALA A 113 64.50 2.25 -27.69
C ALA A 113 65.14 2.52 -29.07
N GLU A 114 64.34 2.43 -30.13
CA GLU A 114 64.55 3.20 -31.37
C GLU A 114 63.23 3.51 -32.11
N ARG A 115 63.13 4.74 -32.64
CA ARG A 115 62.02 5.35 -33.40
C ARG A 115 62.25 5.25 -34.91
N VAL A 116 61.19 5.14 -35.71
CA VAL A 116 61.20 5.34 -37.18
C VAL A 116 59.91 6.09 -37.61
N PRO A 117 59.92 6.96 -38.66
CA PRO A 117 59.23 8.25 -38.69
C PRO A 117 57.96 8.34 -39.58
N ALA A 118 57.34 9.53 -39.53
CA ALA A 118 56.12 9.92 -40.22
C ALA A 118 56.31 10.22 -41.73
N VAL A 119 55.26 9.93 -42.52
CA VAL A 119 55.10 10.30 -43.94
C VAL A 119 53.70 10.88 -44.15
N GLU A 120 53.62 12.02 -44.85
CA GLU A 120 52.42 12.80 -45.17
C GLU A 120 51.45 12.11 -46.17
N PRO A 121 50.15 12.44 -46.16
CA PRO A 121 49.19 11.97 -47.16
C PRO A 121 49.06 12.94 -48.37
N PRO A 122 48.71 12.43 -49.57
CA PRO A 122 48.34 13.26 -50.72
C PRO A 122 46.84 13.61 -50.71
N ALA A 123 46.52 14.77 -51.30
CA ALA A 123 45.19 15.33 -51.42
C ALA A 123 44.37 14.74 -52.57
N LEU A 124 43.06 14.53 -52.36
CA LEU A 124 42.06 14.31 -53.42
C LEU A 124 40.75 15.03 -53.10
N ALA A 125 40.16 15.61 -54.15
CA ALA A 125 39.11 16.62 -54.13
C ALA A 125 37.69 16.06 -53.86
N MET A 126 36.89 16.84 -53.14
CA MET A 126 35.46 16.60 -52.92
C MET A 126 34.61 17.29 -53.99
N THR A 127 34.07 16.54 -54.96
CA THR A 127 32.94 17.01 -55.78
C THR A 127 31.82 16.00 -56.07
N ASP A 128 31.94 14.70 -55.75
CA ASP A 128 30.98 13.71 -56.27
C ASP A 128 30.00 13.06 -55.27
N PHE A 129 29.88 13.56 -54.04
CA PHE A 129 29.01 12.89 -53.04
C PHE A 129 27.52 13.31 -53.12
N ALA A 130 27.19 14.44 -53.76
CA ALA A 130 25.81 14.95 -53.81
C ALA A 130 24.92 14.27 -54.88
N ALA A 131 25.50 13.52 -55.82
CA ALA A 131 24.76 12.94 -56.94
C ALA A 131 24.18 11.53 -56.68
N SER A 132 24.62 10.82 -55.64
CA SER A 132 24.22 9.41 -55.42
C SER A 132 22.99 9.23 -54.52
N PHE A 133 22.49 10.27 -53.87
CA PHE A 133 21.33 10.17 -52.97
C PHE A 133 19.96 10.29 -53.67
N ALA A 134 19.95 10.75 -54.93
CA ALA A 134 18.71 11.03 -55.68
C ALA A 134 18.21 9.85 -56.54
N ALA A 135 18.91 8.71 -56.59
CA ALA A 135 18.67 7.67 -57.59
C ALA A 135 18.05 6.34 -57.08
N VAL A 136 17.64 6.22 -55.81
CA VAL A 136 17.07 4.95 -55.27
C VAL A 136 15.73 5.15 -54.58
N SER A 137 14.87 6.00 -55.14
CA SER A 137 13.47 6.18 -54.67
C SER A 137 12.41 5.89 -55.73
N ASN A 138 12.72 5.11 -56.76
CA ASN A 138 11.71 4.66 -57.73
C ASN A 138 12.05 3.27 -58.29
N ALA A 139 11.46 2.22 -57.70
CA ALA A 139 10.86 1.07 -58.41
C ALA A 139 10.55 -0.09 -57.42
N LEU A 140 9.27 -0.41 -57.30
CA LEU A 140 8.77 -1.78 -57.10
C LEU A 140 7.90 -2.06 -58.34
N PRO A 141 7.89 -3.27 -58.93
CA PRO A 141 7.50 -4.48 -58.18
C PRO A 141 8.20 -5.80 -58.58
N GLY A 142 8.15 -6.79 -57.67
CA GLY A 142 7.90 -8.18 -58.06
C GLY A 142 9.02 -9.22 -57.89
N SER A 143 8.75 -10.15 -56.96
CA SER A 143 9.17 -11.56 -56.89
C SER A 143 10.59 -11.96 -56.45
N ALA A 144 10.59 -12.67 -55.31
CA ALA A 144 11.36 -13.86 -54.93
C ALA A 144 12.91 -13.83 -54.91
N GLY A 145 13.43 -13.94 -53.68
CA GLY A 145 14.84 -14.13 -53.30
C GLY A 145 15.24 -13.02 -52.33
N GLY A 146 15.72 -13.20 -51.11
CA GLY A 146 16.11 -14.33 -50.26
C GLY A 146 16.87 -13.67 -49.10
N LEU A 147 16.80 -14.18 -47.86
CA LEU A 147 17.39 -13.58 -46.65
C LEU A 147 18.89 -13.16 -46.82
N GLN A 148 19.58 -13.77 -47.79
CA GLN A 148 20.95 -13.45 -48.21
C GLN A 148 21.15 -12.02 -48.73
N ASP A 149 20.17 -11.43 -49.44
CA ASP A 149 20.31 -10.07 -49.99
C ASP A 149 20.21 -9.00 -48.89
N VAL A 150 19.39 -9.27 -47.88
CA VAL A 150 19.28 -8.42 -46.68
C VAL A 150 20.55 -8.50 -45.84
N MET A 151 21.15 -9.69 -45.70
CA MET A 151 22.42 -9.86 -44.98
C MET A 151 23.61 -9.21 -45.71
N ALA A 152 23.63 -9.26 -47.05
CA ALA A 152 24.63 -8.57 -47.84
C ALA A 152 24.51 -7.04 -47.71
N GLN A 153 23.29 -6.50 -47.69
CA GLN A 153 23.04 -5.09 -47.42
C GLN A 153 23.44 -4.68 -45.99
N GLN A 154 23.21 -5.55 -44.99
CA GLN A 154 23.60 -5.30 -43.61
C GLN A 154 25.13 -5.28 -43.41
N LEU A 155 25.86 -6.19 -44.06
CA LEU A 155 27.33 -6.20 -44.04
C LEU A 155 27.93 -4.99 -44.76
N LEU A 156 27.30 -4.55 -45.85
CA LEU A 156 27.72 -3.33 -46.55
C LEU A 156 27.53 -2.09 -45.66
N LEU A 157 26.39 -1.98 -44.98
CA LEU A 157 26.11 -0.91 -44.02
C LEU A 157 27.05 -0.93 -42.80
N MET A 158 27.40 -2.10 -42.29
CA MET A 158 28.37 -2.23 -41.19
C MET A 158 29.79 -1.81 -41.62
N SER A 159 30.21 -2.16 -42.84
CA SER A 159 31.50 -1.72 -43.38
C SER A 159 31.57 -0.19 -43.56
N GLN A 160 30.47 0.43 -44.01
CA GLN A 160 30.35 1.87 -44.14
C GLN A 160 30.30 2.59 -42.78
N GLN A 161 29.67 2.02 -41.76
CA GLN A 161 29.71 2.55 -40.38
C GLN A 161 31.11 2.49 -39.77
N ILE A 162 31.87 1.42 -40.03
CA ILE A 162 33.26 1.30 -39.58
C ILE A 162 34.14 2.34 -40.29
N GLN A 163 33.94 2.58 -41.58
CA GLN A 163 34.63 3.65 -42.32
C GLN A 163 34.25 5.05 -41.82
N LEU A 164 32.99 5.28 -41.44
CA LEU A 164 32.53 6.56 -40.87
C LEU A 164 33.15 6.82 -39.48
N LEU A 165 33.24 5.78 -38.65
CA LEU A 165 33.87 5.83 -37.32
C LEU A 165 35.40 6.00 -37.39
N GLN A 166 36.03 5.52 -38.46
CA GLN A 166 37.45 5.76 -38.73
C GLN A 166 37.71 7.17 -39.29
N ALA A 167 36.79 7.74 -40.07
CA ALA A 167 36.88 9.12 -40.58
C ALA A 167 36.66 10.19 -39.50
N LEU A 168 35.87 9.90 -38.45
CA LEU A 168 35.62 10.81 -37.32
C LEU A 168 36.79 10.94 -36.32
N LYS A 169 37.86 10.15 -36.47
CA LYS A 169 39.04 10.20 -35.60
C LYS A 169 40.13 11.18 -36.02
N GLY A 170 39.92 11.98 -37.07
CA GLY A 170 40.88 13.03 -37.41
C GLY A 170 40.42 13.98 -38.50
N ALA A 171 39.76 15.08 -38.14
CA ALA A 171 39.85 16.36 -38.86
C ALA A 171 39.18 17.48 -38.06
N ALA A 172 39.92 18.57 -37.84
CA ALA A 172 39.41 19.85 -37.37
C ALA A 172 38.69 20.60 -38.50
N LEU A 173 37.62 21.33 -38.17
CA LEU A 173 36.85 22.16 -39.09
C LEU A 173 37.51 23.53 -39.30
N PRO A 174 37.50 24.08 -40.54
CA PRO A 174 37.40 25.52 -40.72
C PRO A 174 36.19 25.93 -41.57
N HIS A 175 35.44 26.86 -40.97
CA HIS A 175 34.73 28.04 -41.47
C HIS A 175 33.84 28.01 -42.74
N ALA A 176 32.66 28.60 -42.52
CA ALA A 176 31.55 28.80 -43.45
C ALA A 176 31.79 29.89 -44.51
N ALA A 177 31.09 29.75 -45.64
CA ALA A 177 30.68 30.85 -46.50
C ALA A 177 29.19 30.64 -46.93
N PRO A 178 28.44 31.73 -47.16
CA PRO A 178 26.97 31.74 -47.11
C PRO A 178 26.34 31.53 -48.50
N VAL A 179 25.01 31.37 -48.58
CA VAL A 179 24.12 32.14 -49.50
C VAL A 179 22.65 31.69 -49.47
N ALA A 180 21.80 32.73 -49.38
CA ALA A 180 20.44 32.98 -49.89
C ALA A 180 19.20 32.23 -49.38
N ALA A 181 18.24 33.06 -48.95
CA ALA A 181 16.84 32.77 -48.69
C ALA A 181 16.04 32.48 -49.97
N PRO A 182 14.99 31.64 -49.90
CA PRO A 182 14.08 31.42 -51.02
C PRO A 182 12.86 32.34 -50.98
N ALA A 183 12.44 32.74 -52.18
CA ALA A 183 11.21 33.48 -52.46
C ALA A 183 9.99 32.54 -52.56
N ALA A 184 8.82 33.11 -52.27
CA ALA A 184 7.51 32.47 -52.19
C ALA A 184 6.95 31.95 -53.52
N ALA A 185 6.14 30.88 -53.47
CA ALA A 185 5.13 30.58 -54.49
C ALA A 185 3.93 29.77 -53.95
N ALA A 186 2.78 30.43 -54.01
CA ALA A 186 1.38 30.03 -54.21
C ALA A 186 0.87 28.59 -53.94
N ALA A 187 -0.29 28.56 -53.27
CA ALA A 187 -1.20 27.43 -53.09
C ALA A 187 -1.99 27.05 -54.36
N PRO A 188 -2.49 25.79 -54.44
CA PRO A 188 -3.71 25.46 -55.17
C PRO A 188 -4.85 25.00 -54.25
N GLN A 189 -6.07 25.29 -54.71
CA GLN A 189 -7.38 25.07 -54.09
C GLN A 189 -7.92 23.62 -54.27
N PRO A 190 -9.02 23.25 -53.57
CA PRO A 190 -9.35 21.87 -53.20
C PRO A 190 -10.19 21.11 -54.23
N ALA A 191 -10.10 19.79 -54.21
CA ALA A 191 -11.01 18.88 -54.92
C ALA A 191 -11.88 18.11 -53.93
N ASP A 192 -13.20 18.23 -54.10
CA ASP A 192 -14.22 17.42 -53.43
C ASP A 192 -14.10 15.95 -53.83
N VAL A 193 -14.02 15.05 -52.85
CA VAL A 193 -14.37 13.64 -53.03
C VAL A 193 -15.24 13.19 -51.87
N ALA A 194 -16.50 12.90 -52.18
CA ALA A 194 -17.49 12.34 -51.27
C ALA A 194 -17.06 10.95 -50.77
N VAL A 195 -17.05 10.77 -49.44
CA VAL A 195 -16.79 9.48 -48.79
C VAL A 195 -18.13 8.77 -48.57
N ALA A 196 -18.35 7.69 -49.33
CA ALA A 196 -19.41 6.72 -49.05
C ALA A 196 -19.06 5.88 -47.80
N PRO A 197 -20.06 5.43 -47.02
CA PRO A 197 -19.82 4.71 -45.77
C PRO A 197 -19.34 3.28 -46.04
N HIS A 198 -18.20 2.90 -45.45
CA HIS A 198 -17.78 1.50 -45.40
C HIS A 198 -18.59 0.73 -44.34
N PRO A 199 -19.05 -0.50 -44.64
CA PRO A 199 -19.87 -1.28 -43.75
C PRO A 199 -19.06 -1.83 -42.56
N ALA A 200 -19.72 -1.91 -41.42
CA ALA A 200 -19.20 -2.50 -40.19
C ALA A 200 -18.69 -3.93 -40.43
N ALA A 201 -17.42 -4.17 -40.11
CA ALA A 201 -16.87 -5.52 -40.06
C ALA A 201 -17.39 -6.23 -38.80
N THR A 202 -18.18 -7.27 -39.01
CA THR A 202 -18.57 -8.27 -38.00
C THR A 202 -17.31 -8.95 -37.45
N PRO A 203 -17.15 -9.16 -36.12
CA PRO A 203 -15.97 -9.83 -35.60
C PRO A 203 -16.03 -11.31 -35.98
N GLN A 204 -15.12 -11.74 -36.85
CA GLN A 204 -14.86 -13.16 -37.07
C GLN A 204 -14.13 -13.73 -35.85
N GLY A 205 -14.70 -14.81 -35.31
CA GLY A 205 -14.09 -15.60 -34.25
C GLY A 205 -12.75 -16.17 -34.69
N GLY A 206 -11.66 -15.62 -34.14
CA GLY A 206 -10.34 -16.22 -34.14
C GLY A 206 -9.92 -16.41 -32.68
N THR A 207 -9.52 -17.63 -32.33
CA THR A 207 -8.96 -17.99 -31.04
C THR A 207 -7.68 -17.20 -30.80
N ALA A 208 -7.75 -16.17 -29.95
CA ALA A 208 -6.58 -15.39 -29.55
C ALA A 208 -5.67 -16.27 -28.69
N ALA A 209 -4.48 -16.59 -29.21
CA ALA A 209 -3.38 -17.12 -28.43
C ALA A 209 -3.10 -16.18 -27.24
N ALA A 210 -2.94 -16.75 -26.05
CA ALA A 210 -2.77 -16.03 -24.80
C ALA A 210 -1.48 -15.18 -24.83
N ALA A 211 -1.65 -13.87 -25.08
CA ALA A 211 -0.58 -12.90 -24.89
C ALA A 211 -0.21 -12.86 -23.40
N SER A 212 1.07 -13.02 -23.07
CA SER A 212 1.56 -13.03 -21.70
C SER A 212 1.18 -11.73 -20.99
N ALA A 213 0.48 -11.84 -19.86
CA ALA A 213 0.16 -10.69 -19.03
C ALA A 213 1.47 -10.12 -18.43
N MET A 214 1.81 -8.90 -18.82
CA MET A 214 2.91 -8.13 -18.22
C MET A 214 2.72 -8.02 -16.69
N PRO A 215 3.80 -8.02 -15.88
CA PRO A 215 3.71 -7.80 -14.44
C PRO A 215 2.98 -6.49 -14.13
N LYS A 216 2.07 -6.50 -13.15
CA LYS A 216 1.36 -5.29 -12.70
C LYS A 216 2.35 -4.36 -12.00
N GLY A 217 2.93 -3.42 -12.76
CA GLY A 217 3.61 -2.23 -12.23
C GLY A 217 2.63 -1.08 -11.98
N PHE A 218 3.16 0.12 -11.73
CA PHE A 218 2.40 1.39 -11.68
C PHE A 218 1.52 1.54 -12.92
N GLY A 219 0.25 1.17 -12.77
CA GLY A 219 -0.75 1.19 -13.82
C GLY A 219 -2.12 1.24 -13.15
N PRO A 220 -3.16 1.69 -13.87
CA PRO A 220 -4.47 1.87 -13.27
C PRO A 220 -4.98 0.55 -12.70
N GLN A 221 -5.35 0.57 -11.41
CA GLN A 221 -6.04 -0.53 -10.78
C GLN A 221 -7.43 -0.61 -11.40
N VAL A 222 -7.64 -1.63 -12.24
CA VAL A 222 -8.96 -1.92 -12.77
C VAL A 222 -9.69 -2.72 -11.69
N SER A 223 -10.53 -2.05 -10.89
CA SER A 223 -11.47 -2.74 -10.02
C SER A 223 -12.32 -3.67 -10.89
N ARG A 224 -12.41 -4.95 -10.49
CA ARG A 224 -13.15 -5.98 -11.22
C ARG A 224 -14.63 -6.00 -10.86
N GLU A 225 -15.01 -5.30 -9.79
CA GLU A 225 -16.39 -5.18 -9.35
C GLU A 225 -17.07 -4.01 -10.08
N GLU A 226 -18.04 -4.29 -10.95
CA GLU A 226 -18.87 -3.25 -11.55
C GLU A 226 -19.73 -2.60 -10.47
N ARG A 227 -19.31 -1.43 -9.99
CA ARG A 227 -20.10 -0.61 -9.06
C ARG A 227 -21.50 -0.37 -9.62
N VAL A 228 -22.53 -0.77 -8.87
CA VAL A 228 -23.92 -0.47 -9.21
C VAL A 228 -24.20 1.00 -8.93
N LEU A 229 -24.02 1.84 -9.94
CA LEU A 229 -24.35 3.26 -9.88
C LEU A 229 -25.87 3.48 -9.82
N THR A 230 -26.33 4.49 -9.09
CA THR A 230 -27.74 4.92 -9.19
C THR A 230 -28.02 5.50 -10.57
N ARG A 231 -29.30 5.56 -10.97
CA ARG A 231 -29.71 6.20 -12.23
C ARG A 231 -29.19 7.64 -12.31
N ARG A 232 -29.31 8.40 -11.21
CA ARG A 232 -28.88 9.80 -11.14
C ARG A 232 -27.37 9.96 -11.29
N GLN A 233 -26.58 9.09 -10.65
CA GLN A 233 -25.12 9.06 -10.78
C GLN A 233 -24.69 8.70 -12.22
N ARG A 234 -25.33 7.70 -12.86
CA ARG A 234 -25.06 7.37 -14.28
C ARG A 234 -25.38 8.54 -15.20
N GLU A 235 -26.54 9.16 -15.04
CA GLU A 235 -26.95 10.32 -15.84
C GLU A 235 -25.99 11.51 -15.61
N HIS A 236 -25.50 11.72 -14.38
CA HIS A 236 -24.49 12.74 -14.10
C HIS A 236 -23.18 12.47 -14.83
N ILE A 237 -22.63 11.24 -14.75
CA ILE A 237 -21.40 10.88 -15.47
C ILE A 237 -21.59 11.07 -16.98
N GLN A 238 -22.75 10.70 -17.53
CA GLN A 238 -23.06 10.91 -18.94
C GLN A 238 -23.10 12.41 -19.30
N ARG A 239 -23.77 13.24 -18.50
CA ARG A 239 -23.81 14.71 -18.70
C ARG A 239 -22.43 15.32 -18.63
N LEU A 240 -21.64 14.97 -17.60
CA LEU A 240 -20.27 15.44 -17.44
C LEU A 240 -19.40 14.99 -18.63
N THR A 241 -19.50 13.73 -19.03
CA THR A 241 -18.77 13.17 -20.19
C THR A 241 -19.13 13.89 -21.48
N ALA A 242 -20.41 14.17 -21.72
CA ALA A 242 -20.84 14.92 -22.89
C ALA A 242 -20.30 16.35 -22.87
N ARG A 243 -20.41 17.06 -21.73
CA ARG A 243 -19.87 18.43 -21.55
C ARG A 243 -18.36 18.49 -21.72
N TYR A 244 -17.65 17.55 -21.12
CA TYR A 244 -16.19 17.47 -21.17
C TYR A 244 -15.69 17.19 -22.59
N ASN A 245 -16.30 16.22 -23.27
CA ASN A 245 -15.96 15.88 -24.66
C ASN A 245 -16.36 16.99 -25.64
N ALA A 246 -17.49 17.67 -25.43
CA ALA A 246 -17.89 18.79 -26.28
C ALA A 246 -16.87 19.94 -26.21
N ARG A 247 -16.29 20.17 -25.02
CA ARG A 247 -15.20 21.14 -24.82
C ARG A 247 -13.89 20.65 -25.45
N THR A 248 -13.50 19.39 -25.26
CA THR A 248 -12.12 18.90 -25.48
C THR A 248 -11.97 17.81 -26.54
N MET A 249 -12.86 17.81 -27.55
CA MET A 249 -12.94 16.73 -28.55
C MET A 249 -11.64 16.59 -29.37
N GLY A 250 -11.01 17.70 -29.74
CA GLY A 250 -9.74 17.75 -30.45
C GLY A 250 -8.64 17.09 -29.63
N SER A 251 -8.52 17.43 -28.34
CA SER A 251 -7.58 16.77 -27.42
C SER A 251 -7.78 15.25 -27.39
N LYS A 252 -9.03 14.79 -27.25
CA LYS A 252 -9.35 13.35 -27.26
C LYS A 252 -8.94 12.67 -28.56
N ARG A 253 -9.33 13.24 -29.71
CA ARG A 253 -9.00 12.70 -31.04
C ARG A 253 -7.49 12.66 -31.26
N HIS A 254 -6.80 13.73 -30.88
CA HIS A 254 -5.35 13.83 -30.98
C HIS A 254 -4.66 12.73 -30.17
N VAL A 255 -5.04 12.54 -28.91
CA VAL A 255 -4.47 11.48 -28.08
C VAL A 255 -4.77 10.09 -28.65
N GLN A 256 -6.00 9.83 -29.08
CA GLN A 256 -6.38 8.54 -29.66
C GLN A 256 -5.61 8.23 -30.95
N GLN A 257 -5.41 9.23 -31.81
CA GLN A 257 -4.66 9.09 -33.07
C GLN A 257 -3.18 8.76 -32.83
N HIS A 258 -2.56 9.38 -31.83
CA HIS A 258 -1.11 9.26 -31.60
C HIS A 258 -0.73 8.18 -30.59
N ARG A 259 -1.68 7.64 -29.80
CA ARG A 259 -1.44 6.61 -28.79
C ARG A 259 -0.66 5.37 -29.29
N PRO A 260 -0.83 4.88 -30.54
CA PRO A 260 -0.02 3.77 -31.05
C PRO A 260 1.48 4.09 -31.24
N HIS A 261 1.85 5.38 -31.33
CA HIS A 261 3.20 5.83 -31.65
C HIS A 261 3.87 6.59 -30.49
N HIS A 262 3.10 7.16 -29.56
CA HIS A 262 3.61 7.94 -28.43
C HIS A 262 3.21 7.29 -27.11
N ALA A 263 4.15 6.55 -26.51
CA ALA A 263 3.98 5.93 -25.20
C ALA A 263 4.23 6.95 -24.08
N ASP A 264 3.14 7.47 -23.50
CA ASP A 264 3.19 8.39 -22.37
C ASP A 264 2.53 7.75 -21.14
N PRO A 265 3.29 7.52 -20.04
CA PRO A 265 2.77 6.89 -18.83
C PRO A 265 1.65 7.69 -18.15
N ARG A 266 1.53 9.00 -18.45
CA ARG A 266 0.49 9.86 -17.87
C ARG A 266 -0.89 9.64 -18.51
N THR A 267 -0.94 9.06 -19.70
CA THR A 267 -2.21 8.85 -20.42
C THR A 267 -3.12 7.78 -19.81
N ALA A 268 -2.63 7.06 -18.81
CA ALA A 268 -3.37 6.04 -18.05
C ALA A 268 -3.67 6.47 -16.60
N ALA A 269 -3.18 7.63 -16.16
CA ALA A 269 -3.48 8.17 -14.84
C ALA A 269 -4.99 8.45 -14.72
N GLY A 270 -5.60 8.00 -13.63
CA GLY A 270 -7.04 8.15 -13.40
C GLY A 270 -7.93 7.33 -14.33
N PHE A 271 -7.39 6.28 -14.97
CA PHE A 271 -8.20 5.40 -15.80
C PHE A 271 -9.24 4.65 -14.95
N ASN A 272 -10.50 4.87 -15.29
CA ASN A 272 -11.64 4.13 -14.77
C ASN A 272 -12.51 3.71 -15.94
N ARG A 273 -13.01 2.48 -15.94
CA ARG A 273 -13.86 1.97 -17.04
C ARG A 273 -15.14 2.78 -17.22
N LEU A 274 -15.73 3.29 -16.13
CA LEU A 274 -17.02 4.00 -16.14
C LEU A 274 -16.95 5.36 -16.82
N TRP A 275 -15.80 6.02 -16.79
CA TRP A 275 -15.58 7.34 -17.40
C TRP A 275 -14.32 7.42 -18.25
N LYS A 276 -13.88 6.29 -18.80
CA LYS A 276 -12.72 6.21 -19.72
C LYS A 276 -12.80 7.22 -20.86
N GLU A 277 -14.01 7.59 -21.26
CA GLU A 277 -14.31 8.55 -22.33
C GLU A 277 -13.94 10.00 -21.99
N MET A 278 -13.46 10.27 -20.78
CA MET A 278 -12.85 11.54 -20.36
C MET A 278 -11.35 11.41 -20.04
N VAL A 279 -10.80 10.19 -20.00
CA VAL A 279 -9.43 9.92 -19.54
C VAL A 279 -8.44 10.12 -20.70
N TYR A 280 -7.98 11.35 -20.84
CA TYR A 280 -6.92 11.74 -21.77
C TYR A 280 -6.30 13.08 -21.32
N PRO A 281 -5.03 13.35 -21.65
CA PRO A 281 -4.44 14.67 -21.41
C PRO A 281 -5.09 15.74 -22.30
N ILE A 282 -5.17 16.96 -21.79
CA ILE A 282 -5.53 18.14 -22.59
C ILE A 282 -4.32 18.55 -23.41
N VAL A 283 -4.51 18.73 -24.72
CA VAL A 283 -3.41 19.06 -25.64
C VAL A 283 -3.37 20.58 -25.80
N ILE A 284 -2.27 21.18 -25.32
CA ILE A 284 -2.09 22.64 -25.26
C ILE A 284 -1.45 23.17 -26.55
N GLU A 285 -2.00 24.26 -27.09
CA GLU A 285 -1.44 25.00 -28.23
C GLU A 285 -0.61 26.21 -27.77
N GLY A 286 -0.98 26.82 -26.64
CA GLY A 286 -0.26 27.99 -26.10
C GLY A 286 -0.54 28.26 -24.62
N SER A 287 0.28 29.12 -24.03
CA SER A 287 0.20 29.47 -22.60
C SER A 287 0.75 30.88 -22.36
N HIS A 288 0.15 31.63 -21.44
CA HIS A 288 0.64 32.94 -21.00
C HIS A 288 0.12 33.28 -19.60
N GLY A 289 0.97 33.81 -18.72
CA GLY A 289 0.58 34.15 -17.35
C GLY A 289 0.14 32.91 -16.57
N CYS A 290 -1.06 32.92 -16.01
CA CYS A 290 -1.67 31.75 -15.36
C CYS A 290 -2.57 30.92 -16.30
N ARG A 291 -2.59 31.23 -17.60
CA ARG A 291 -3.56 30.66 -18.54
C ARG A 291 -2.93 29.68 -19.54
N LEU A 292 -3.69 28.63 -19.87
CA LEU A 292 -3.40 27.68 -20.95
C LEU A 292 -4.50 27.75 -21.99
N ARG A 293 -4.15 27.57 -23.27
CA ARG A 293 -5.10 27.42 -24.38
C ARG A 293 -4.90 26.08 -25.07
N ASP A 294 -5.94 25.26 -25.12
CA ASP A 294 -5.88 23.96 -25.81
C ASP A 294 -6.09 24.08 -27.33
N ILE A 295 -5.86 22.98 -28.04
CA ILE A 295 -6.05 22.89 -29.51
C ILE A 295 -7.52 22.99 -29.94
N ASP A 296 -8.45 22.95 -28.99
CA ASP A 296 -9.88 23.17 -29.20
C ASP A 296 -10.25 24.66 -29.01
N GLY A 297 -9.29 25.51 -28.63
CA GLY A 297 -9.46 26.95 -28.39
C GLY A 297 -9.96 27.31 -27.00
N ASN A 298 -10.06 26.35 -26.08
CA ASN A 298 -10.51 26.61 -24.72
C ASN A 298 -9.38 27.16 -23.85
N GLU A 299 -9.71 28.13 -23.02
CA GLU A 299 -8.80 28.65 -22.01
C GLU A 299 -9.00 27.98 -20.65
N TYR A 300 -7.91 27.84 -19.90
CA TYR A 300 -7.87 27.30 -18.54
C TYR A 300 -7.02 28.17 -17.61
N ILE A 301 -7.45 28.35 -16.36
CA ILE A 301 -6.57 28.77 -15.25
C ILE A 301 -5.78 27.56 -14.80
N ASP A 302 -4.45 27.65 -14.81
CA ASP A 302 -3.56 26.55 -14.48
C ASP A 302 -3.05 26.63 -13.05
N ILE A 303 -3.57 25.72 -12.21
CA ILE A 303 -3.11 25.51 -10.84
C ILE A 303 -2.25 24.24 -10.71
N LEU A 304 -2.10 23.43 -11.76
CA LEU A 304 -1.12 22.34 -11.80
C LEU A 304 0.29 22.89 -12.00
N ASN A 305 0.40 23.97 -12.77
CA ASN A 305 1.61 24.75 -12.99
C ASN A 305 2.79 23.87 -13.46
N GLY A 306 2.54 22.94 -14.39
CA GLY A 306 3.57 22.01 -14.87
C GLY A 306 4.32 21.25 -13.76
N PHE A 307 3.68 20.99 -12.63
CA PHE A 307 4.27 20.39 -11.42
C PHE A 307 5.27 21.29 -10.66
N GLY A 308 5.09 22.61 -10.74
CA GLY A 308 5.81 23.63 -9.96
C GLY A 308 6.82 24.57 -10.66
N PRO A 309 7.30 24.39 -11.92
CA PRO A 309 8.30 25.26 -12.52
C PRO A 309 7.82 26.68 -12.85
N ASN A 310 6.57 26.91 -13.23
CA ASN A 310 6.14 28.23 -13.71
C ASN A 310 5.64 29.12 -12.55
N PHE A 311 6.39 29.19 -11.44
CA PHE A 311 6.10 30.12 -10.34
C PHE A 311 6.01 31.58 -10.80
N LEU A 312 6.79 31.95 -11.81
CA LEU A 312 6.76 33.29 -12.42
C LEU A 312 5.69 33.44 -13.52
N GLY A 313 4.81 32.44 -13.69
CA GLY A 313 3.85 32.34 -14.78
C GLY A 313 4.44 31.71 -16.05
N HIS A 314 3.55 31.36 -16.98
CA HIS A 314 3.88 30.87 -18.31
C HIS A 314 4.37 31.99 -19.21
N SER A 315 5.49 31.77 -19.89
CA SER A 315 6.07 32.69 -20.88
C SER A 315 6.11 34.17 -20.44
N PRO A 316 6.65 34.50 -19.25
CA PRO A 316 6.76 35.89 -18.83
C PRO A 316 7.68 36.65 -19.80
N SER A 317 7.35 37.91 -20.08
CA SER A 317 8.01 38.71 -21.12
C SER A 317 9.53 38.79 -20.92
N PHE A 318 9.98 39.06 -19.69
CA PHE A 318 11.41 39.19 -19.37
C PHE A 318 12.21 37.90 -19.60
N ILE A 319 11.61 36.72 -19.46
CA ILE A 319 12.26 35.45 -19.83
C ILE A 319 12.23 35.25 -21.35
N SER A 320 11.07 35.48 -21.97
CA SER A 320 10.89 35.32 -23.42
C SER A 320 11.84 36.23 -24.20
N ASP A 321 12.06 37.45 -23.73
CA ASP A 321 12.96 38.42 -24.34
C ASP A 321 14.43 38.02 -24.13
N ALA A 322 14.78 37.47 -22.96
CA ALA A 322 16.12 36.93 -22.72
C ALA A 322 16.43 35.72 -23.62
N LEU A 323 15.46 34.83 -23.82
CA LEU A 323 15.58 33.70 -24.72
C LEU A 323 15.76 34.14 -26.18
N LYS A 324 14.95 35.08 -26.67
CA LYS A 324 15.10 35.66 -28.02
C LYS A 324 16.45 36.33 -28.20
N ALA A 325 16.87 37.16 -27.24
CA ALA A 325 18.15 37.83 -27.29
C ALA A 325 19.34 36.86 -27.27
N GLN A 326 19.21 35.71 -26.61
CA GLN A 326 20.21 34.65 -26.70
C GLN A 326 20.14 33.91 -28.05
N LEU A 327 18.95 33.66 -28.58
CA LEU A 327 18.76 33.04 -29.90
C LEU A 327 19.40 33.86 -31.03
N ASP A 328 19.28 35.19 -30.96
CA ASP A 328 19.90 36.12 -31.91
C ASP A 328 21.44 36.09 -31.85
N LYS A 329 22.02 35.63 -30.73
CA LYS A 329 23.48 35.47 -30.56
C LYS A 329 23.98 34.09 -30.99
N GLY A 330 23.15 33.04 -30.82
CA GLY A 330 23.50 31.65 -31.11
C GLY A 330 23.19 30.68 -29.96
N ILE A 331 23.47 29.40 -30.19
CA ILE A 331 23.28 28.28 -29.26
C ILE A 331 24.54 27.41 -29.23
N GLU A 332 25.56 27.93 -28.56
CA GLU A 332 26.91 27.35 -28.62
C GLU A 332 27.01 26.22 -27.60
N VAL A 333 26.69 25.00 -28.03
CA VAL A 333 26.89 23.77 -27.24
C VAL A 333 28.34 23.31 -27.39
N GLY A 334 29.03 23.16 -26.25
CA GLY A 334 30.44 22.77 -26.17
C GLY A 334 31.30 23.84 -25.47
N PRO A 335 31.45 25.05 -26.06
CA PRO A 335 32.03 26.21 -25.38
C PRO A 335 31.14 26.72 -24.22
N GLN A 336 31.66 27.64 -23.40
CA GLN A 336 30.90 28.24 -22.30
C GLN A 336 30.28 29.59 -22.70
N THR A 337 29.04 29.84 -22.25
CA THR A 337 28.40 31.16 -22.32
C THR A 337 28.92 32.08 -21.20
N PRO A 338 29.16 33.38 -21.45
CA PRO A 338 29.57 34.32 -20.40
C PRO A 338 28.55 34.44 -19.26
N LEU A 339 27.26 34.23 -19.56
CA LEU A 339 26.19 34.31 -18.56
C LEU A 339 26.27 33.20 -17.51
N ALA A 340 27.03 32.12 -17.73
CA ALA A 340 27.13 31.03 -16.76
C ALA A 340 27.80 31.47 -15.46
N GLY A 341 28.80 32.37 -15.54
CA GLY A 341 29.46 32.96 -14.39
C GLY A 341 28.58 33.99 -13.68
N GLU A 342 27.99 34.92 -14.44
CA GLU A 342 27.09 35.94 -13.89
C GLU A 342 25.86 35.33 -13.18
N ALA A 343 25.27 34.29 -13.78
CA ALA A 343 24.18 33.54 -13.15
C ALA A 343 24.64 32.84 -11.87
N ALA A 344 25.88 32.36 -11.81
CA ALA A 344 26.41 31.65 -10.64
C ALA A 344 26.62 32.62 -9.47
N GLU A 345 27.16 33.80 -9.74
CA GLU A 345 27.31 34.87 -8.74
C GLU A 345 25.96 35.28 -8.15
N LEU A 346 24.96 35.55 -9.00
CA LEU A 346 23.61 35.89 -8.56
C LEU A 346 22.95 34.77 -7.76
N PHE A 347 23.16 33.52 -8.17
CA PHE A 347 22.63 32.35 -7.48
C PHE A 347 23.23 32.22 -6.07
N CYS A 348 24.56 32.30 -5.96
CA CYS A 348 25.27 32.22 -4.68
C CYS A 348 24.86 33.37 -3.76
N GLU A 349 24.69 34.59 -4.29
CA GLU A 349 24.20 35.74 -3.53
C GLU A 349 22.81 35.52 -2.94
N LEU A 350 21.86 35.00 -3.73
CA LEU A 350 20.48 34.79 -3.29
C LEU A 350 20.33 33.62 -2.30
N THR A 351 21.13 32.57 -2.46
CA THR A 351 21.01 31.33 -1.66
C THR A 351 21.98 31.28 -0.47
N GLY A 352 23.04 32.07 -0.48
CA GLY A 352 24.12 32.00 0.51
C GLY A 352 25.00 30.74 0.38
N MET A 353 24.96 30.07 -0.77
CA MET A 353 25.88 28.98 -1.13
C MET A 353 27.20 29.52 -1.68
N ASP A 354 28.27 28.75 -1.54
CA ASP A 354 29.61 29.21 -1.90
C ASP A 354 29.88 28.97 -3.40
N ARG A 355 29.48 27.80 -3.92
CA ARG A 355 29.71 27.38 -5.30
C ARG A 355 28.47 26.68 -5.87
N VAL A 356 28.33 26.72 -7.20
CA VAL A 356 27.20 26.15 -7.93
C VAL A 356 27.64 25.50 -9.25
N SER A 357 26.98 24.41 -9.62
CA SER A 357 27.11 23.76 -10.92
C SER A 357 25.73 23.56 -11.55
N TRP A 358 25.66 23.79 -12.86
CA TRP A 358 24.44 23.69 -13.66
C TRP A 358 24.32 22.29 -14.25
N VAL A 359 23.14 21.69 -14.22
CA VAL A 359 22.82 20.39 -14.81
C VAL A 359 21.48 20.45 -15.56
N ASN A 360 21.03 19.37 -16.20
CA ASN A 360 19.85 19.44 -17.08
C ASN A 360 18.52 19.29 -16.33
N THR A 361 18.49 18.51 -15.24
CA THR A 361 17.26 18.18 -14.52
C THR A 361 17.49 18.11 -13.01
N GLY A 362 16.40 18.23 -12.22
CA GLY A 362 16.46 17.99 -10.78
C GLY A 362 16.99 16.59 -10.42
N SER A 363 16.62 15.55 -11.20
CA SER A 363 17.15 14.19 -10.99
C SER A 363 18.67 14.13 -11.17
N GLU A 364 19.21 14.81 -12.18
CA GLU A 364 20.67 14.92 -12.37
C GLU A 364 21.34 15.69 -11.21
N ALA A 365 20.66 16.69 -10.65
CA ALA A 365 21.20 17.46 -9.52
C ALA A 365 21.29 16.60 -8.26
N VAL A 366 20.26 15.80 -7.97
CA VAL A 366 20.27 14.82 -6.87
C VAL A 366 21.35 13.78 -7.08
N GLN A 367 21.47 13.23 -8.30
CA GLN A 367 22.53 12.28 -8.63
C GLN A 367 23.92 12.89 -8.40
N ALA A 368 24.12 14.15 -8.81
CA ALA A 368 25.36 14.86 -8.55
C ALA A 368 25.62 15.02 -7.05
N ALA A 369 24.63 15.47 -6.27
CA ALA A 369 24.77 15.68 -4.83
C ALA A 369 25.15 14.39 -4.08
N ILE A 370 24.51 13.26 -4.42
CA ILE A 370 24.87 11.94 -3.87
C ILE A 370 26.34 11.59 -4.21
N ARG A 371 26.74 11.80 -5.46
CA ARG A 371 28.09 11.45 -5.92
C ARG A 371 29.18 12.33 -5.28
N LEU A 372 28.93 13.62 -5.13
CA LEU A 372 29.83 14.54 -4.42
C LEU A 372 29.96 14.14 -2.95
N SER A 373 28.84 13.78 -2.31
CA SER A 373 28.83 13.36 -0.90
C SER A 373 29.66 12.10 -0.67
N ARG A 374 29.50 11.07 -1.53
CA ARG A 374 30.32 9.85 -1.47
C ARG A 374 31.80 10.12 -1.75
N THR A 375 32.08 10.98 -2.73
CA THR A 375 33.48 11.34 -3.08
C THR A 375 34.16 12.09 -1.95
N TYR A 376 33.45 13.00 -1.29
CA TYR A 376 33.97 13.78 -0.17
C TYR A 376 34.19 12.92 1.08
N THR A 377 33.21 12.08 1.43
CA THR A 377 33.23 11.32 2.69
C THR A 377 33.98 9.99 2.59
N GLY A 378 34.10 9.42 1.39
CA GLY A 378 34.54 8.03 1.19
C GLY A 378 33.56 6.98 1.70
N ARG A 379 32.34 7.38 2.10
CA ARG A 379 31.28 6.51 2.63
C ARG A 379 30.29 6.17 1.51
N GLU A 380 29.47 5.14 1.71
CA GLU A 380 28.59 4.61 0.65
C GLU A 380 27.09 4.87 0.87
N LYS A 381 26.61 4.79 2.12
CA LYS A 381 25.17 4.80 2.40
C LYS A 381 24.55 6.18 2.25
N ILE A 382 23.34 6.23 1.71
CA ILE A 382 22.52 7.44 1.61
C ILE A 382 21.26 7.23 2.43
N VAL A 383 20.92 8.22 3.25
CA VAL A 383 19.64 8.24 3.97
C VAL A 383 18.66 9.11 3.19
N VAL A 384 17.45 8.62 3.01
CA VAL A 384 16.29 9.38 2.48
C VAL A 384 15.09 9.15 3.40
N PHE A 385 14.06 9.99 3.30
CA PHE A 385 12.87 9.82 4.13
C PHE A 385 11.66 9.29 3.35
N SER A 386 10.84 8.49 4.04
CA SER A 386 9.58 7.96 3.52
C SER A 386 8.65 9.12 3.14
N GLY A 387 8.21 9.13 1.89
CA GLY A 387 7.36 10.20 1.33
C GLY A 387 8.12 11.26 0.54
N ASP A 388 9.45 11.32 0.62
CA ASP A 388 10.27 12.23 -0.19
C ASP A 388 10.21 11.84 -1.67
N TYR A 389 10.40 12.83 -2.55
CA TYR A 389 10.59 12.60 -3.98
C TYR A 389 11.82 13.33 -4.51
N HIS A 390 12.87 12.56 -4.81
CA HIS A 390 14.17 13.09 -5.28
C HIS A 390 14.44 12.84 -6.77
N GLY A 391 13.37 12.73 -7.57
CA GLY A 391 13.47 12.46 -9.00
C GLY A 391 13.31 10.97 -9.35
N ASN A 392 13.90 10.58 -10.48
CA ASN A 392 13.70 9.26 -11.09
C ASN A 392 14.99 8.46 -11.26
N PHE A 393 16.00 8.73 -10.44
CA PHE A 393 17.22 7.95 -10.38
C PHE A 393 16.99 6.71 -9.51
N ASP A 394 17.52 5.55 -9.93
CA ASP A 394 17.22 4.25 -9.34
C ASP A 394 17.40 4.21 -7.80
N GLU A 395 18.49 4.78 -7.27
CA GLU A 395 18.79 4.75 -5.83
C GLU A 395 17.74 5.50 -4.97
N VAL A 396 17.01 6.46 -5.55
CA VAL A 396 15.99 7.23 -4.80
C VAL A 396 14.57 6.74 -5.06
N LEU A 397 14.39 5.74 -5.93
CA LEU A 397 13.11 5.10 -6.21
C LEU A 397 12.94 3.87 -5.31
N VAL A 398 12.70 4.14 -4.03
CA VAL A 398 12.72 3.16 -2.94
C VAL A 398 11.42 3.12 -2.12
N ARG A 399 11.19 2.00 -1.42
CA ARG A 399 10.14 1.82 -0.40
C ARG A 399 10.68 1.04 0.79
N VAL A 400 10.06 1.20 1.97
CA VAL A 400 10.40 0.43 3.18
C VAL A 400 9.44 -0.73 3.36
N THR A 401 9.96 -1.85 3.86
CA THR A 401 9.14 -2.90 4.46
C THR A 401 9.81 -3.33 5.78
N LYS A 402 9.00 -3.64 6.80
CA LYS A 402 9.52 -4.23 8.05
C LYS A 402 9.50 -5.75 7.90
N ASN A 403 10.60 -6.42 8.24
CA ASN A 403 10.64 -7.87 8.28
C ASN A 403 9.93 -8.40 9.56
N ALA A 404 9.83 -9.72 9.70
CA ALA A 404 9.17 -10.36 10.84
C ALA A 404 9.79 -10.04 12.22
N SER A 405 11.05 -9.58 12.25
CA SER A 405 11.73 -9.11 13.47
C SER A 405 11.58 -7.60 13.72
N GLY A 406 10.76 -6.90 12.93
CA GLY A 406 10.56 -5.46 13.00
C GLY A 406 11.68 -4.60 12.38
N ALA A 407 12.72 -5.21 11.80
CA ALA A 407 13.81 -4.49 11.17
C ALA A 407 13.39 -3.91 9.81
N ARG A 408 13.69 -2.62 9.59
CA ARG A 408 13.41 -1.90 8.34
C ARG A 408 14.37 -2.37 7.24
N ARG A 409 13.85 -2.76 6.08
CA ARG A 409 14.62 -3.06 4.86
C ARG A 409 14.11 -2.22 3.69
N THR A 410 15.05 -1.68 2.91
CA THR A 410 14.78 -0.91 1.70
C THR A 410 14.58 -1.84 0.50
N PHE A 411 13.57 -1.55 -0.32
CA PHE A 411 13.24 -2.27 -1.54
C PHE A 411 13.05 -1.32 -2.72
N PRO A 412 13.24 -1.78 -3.98
CA PRO A 412 12.87 -1.02 -5.15
C PRO A 412 11.39 -0.63 -5.17
N LEU A 413 11.08 0.58 -5.61
CA LEU A 413 9.72 1.11 -5.67
C LEU A 413 8.87 0.46 -6.78
N ALA A 414 9.49 0.06 -7.89
CA ALA A 414 8.78 -0.43 -9.07
C ALA A 414 9.61 -1.47 -9.86
N PRO A 415 8.97 -2.33 -10.67
CA PRO A 415 9.65 -3.24 -11.59
C PRO A 415 10.60 -2.48 -12.55
N GLY A 416 11.75 -3.08 -12.85
CA GLY A 416 12.78 -2.52 -13.72
C GLY A 416 13.95 -1.87 -12.97
N ILE A 417 13.79 -1.57 -11.68
CA ILE A 417 14.87 -1.09 -10.80
C ILE A 417 15.55 -2.30 -10.15
N PRO A 418 16.86 -2.54 -10.36
CA PRO A 418 17.57 -3.66 -9.74
C PRO A 418 17.65 -3.49 -8.22
N PHE A 419 17.53 -4.59 -7.45
CA PHE A 419 17.69 -4.53 -5.99
C PHE A 419 19.05 -3.97 -5.56
N ARG A 420 20.13 -4.35 -6.25
CA ARG A 420 21.48 -3.82 -5.99
C ARG A 420 21.59 -2.30 -6.18
N ALA A 421 20.71 -1.69 -6.97
CA ALA A 421 20.69 -0.24 -7.12
C ALA A 421 20.17 0.46 -5.86
N VAL A 422 19.56 -0.23 -4.90
CA VAL A 422 18.99 0.41 -3.69
C VAL A 422 19.58 -0.14 -2.39
N GLU A 423 20.56 -1.03 -2.46
CA GLU A 423 21.14 -1.71 -1.29
C GLU A 423 21.85 -0.75 -0.33
N ASN A 424 22.42 0.34 -0.86
CA ASN A 424 23.12 1.37 -0.11
C ASN A 424 22.22 2.55 0.30
N VAL A 425 20.91 2.32 0.34
CA VAL A 425 19.93 3.36 0.67
C VAL A 425 19.15 2.97 1.91
N LEU A 426 19.16 3.83 2.90
CA LEU A 426 18.40 3.68 4.13
C LEU A 426 17.21 4.63 4.11
N VAL A 427 16.01 4.08 4.08
CA VAL A 427 14.78 4.89 4.09
C VAL A 427 14.23 4.94 5.51
N LEU A 428 14.05 6.15 6.05
CA LEU A 428 13.62 6.39 7.41
C LEU A 428 12.31 7.19 7.48
N ASP A 429 11.64 7.17 8.62
CA ASP A 429 10.40 7.92 8.82
C ASP A 429 10.74 9.41 9.04
N TYR A 430 10.08 10.31 8.30
CA TYR A 430 10.39 11.74 8.35
C TYR A 430 9.83 12.38 9.63
N GLY A 431 10.66 13.13 10.36
CA GLY A 431 10.23 13.88 11.55
C GLY A 431 10.30 13.10 12.88
N GLU A 432 10.73 11.84 12.86
CA GLU A 432 10.75 10.96 14.04
C GLU A 432 12.12 10.94 14.76
N GLU A 433 12.13 10.94 16.09
CA GLU A 433 13.39 10.90 16.88
C GLU A 433 14.16 9.59 16.65
N GLU A 434 13.45 8.47 16.48
CA GLU A 434 14.04 7.16 16.16
C GLU A 434 14.90 7.23 14.87
N SER A 435 14.48 8.04 13.89
CA SER A 435 15.25 8.22 12.66
C SER A 435 16.59 8.91 12.93
N LEU A 436 16.64 9.89 13.84
CA LEU A 436 17.88 10.54 14.25
C LEU A 436 18.81 9.57 14.99
N GLU A 437 18.26 8.70 15.84
CA GLU A 437 19.03 7.66 16.52
C GLU A 437 19.62 6.63 15.56
N ILE A 438 18.85 6.21 14.55
CA ILE A 438 19.34 5.30 13.51
C ILE A 438 20.45 5.94 12.68
N ILE A 439 20.31 7.22 12.30
CA ILE A 439 21.37 7.97 11.61
C ILE A 439 22.63 8.00 12.47
N ARG A 440 22.52 8.34 13.76
CA ARG A 440 23.65 8.36 14.70
C ARG A 440 24.34 7.00 14.81
N ARG A 441 23.57 5.90 14.94
CA ARG A 441 24.12 4.55 15.04
C ARG A 441 24.88 4.10 13.79
N ASN A 442 24.50 4.61 12.61
CA ASN A 442 25.09 4.24 11.32
C ASN A 442 26.04 5.32 10.77
N ALA A 443 26.37 6.35 11.56
CA ALA A 443 27.08 7.54 11.10
C ALA A 443 28.36 7.25 10.31
N GLY A 444 29.13 6.24 10.74
CA GLY A 444 30.39 5.84 10.11
C GLY A 444 30.28 5.43 8.62
N ASP A 445 29.11 4.95 8.19
CA ASP A 445 28.87 4.46 6.82
C ASP A 445 28.03 5.43 5.97
N ILE A 446 27.43 6.46 6.58
CA ILE A 446 26.52 7.38 5.90
C ILE A 446 27.30 8.52 5.25
N ALA A 447 27.23 8.59 3.92
CA ALA A 447 27.78 9.68 3.13
C ALA A 447 26.90 10.93 3.21
N ALA A 448 25.58 10.76 3.07
CA ALA A 448 24.64 11.87 3.09
C ALA A 448 23.28 11.51 3.68
N VAL A 449 22.65 12.52 4.27
CA VAL A 449 21.20 12.54 4.48
C VAL A 449 20.59 13.50 3.45
N LEU A 450 19.81 12.95 2.54
CA LEU A 450 19.05 13.69 1.54
C LEU A 450 17.62 13.86 2.04
N VAL A 451 17.14 15.09 2.07
CA VAL A 451 15.83 15.43 2.65
C VAL A 451 15.10 16.46 1.81
N GLU A 452 13.81 16.23 1.56
CA GLU A 452 12.92 17.27 1.07
C GLU A 452 12.47 18.13 2.27
N PRO A 453 12.88 19.41 2.41
CA PRO A 453 12.62 20.17 3.63
C PRO A 453 11.13 20.23 3.98
N VAL A 454 10.27 20.34 2.96
CA VAL A 454 8.84 20.12 3.06
C VAL A 454 8.39 19.21 1.93
N GLN A 455 7.93 18.01 2.30
CA GLN A 455 7.51 16.98 1.35
C GLN A 455 6.39 17.47 0.44
N SER A 456 6.55 17.31 -0.88
CA SER A 456 5.66 17.98 -1.82
C SER A 456 4.20 17.49 -1.79
N ARG A 457 4.01 16.27 -1.29
CA ARG A 457 2.70 15.63 -1.09
C ARG A 457 2.15 15.81 0.33
N ARG A 458 2.90 16.40 1.25
CA ARG A 458 2.52 16.67 2.65
C ARG A 458 2.91 18.10 3.06
N PRO A 459 2.42 19.15 2.37
CA PRO A 459 2.76 20.53 2.69
C PRO A 459 2.36 20.95 4.12
N GLU A 460 1.40 20.27 4.74
CA GLU A 460 1.03 20.46 6.15
C GLU A 460 2.10 19.99 7.15
N PHE A 461 3.00 19.09 6.74
CA PHE A 461 3.99 18.49 7.63
C PHE A 461 5.34 19.21 7.52
N GLN A 462 5.63 20.06 8.52
CA GLN A 462 6.79 20.96 8.53
C GLN A 462 7.63 20.74 9.81
N PRO A 463 8.41 19.65 9.89
CA PRO A 463 9.07 19.24 11.12
C PRO A 463 10.35 20.07 11.41
N HIS A 464 10.17 21.34 11.76
CA HIS A 464 11.24 22.33 11.96
C HIS A 464 12.31 21.89 12.98
N GLU A 465 11.87 21.43 14.15
CA GLU A 465 12.79 21.01 15.21
C GLU A 465 13.57 19.75 14.82
N PHE A 466 12.95 18.82 14.09
CA PHE A 466 13.63 17.67 13.53
C PHE A 466 14.74 18.09 12.54
N LEU A 467 14.46 19.02 11.62
CA LEU A 467 15.45 19.49 10.65
C LEU A 467 16.64 20.19 11.33
N LYS A 468 16.42 20.95 12.40
CA LYS A 468 17.51 21.53 13.20
C LYS A 468 18.36 20.47 13.88
N LYS A 469 17.72 19.51 14.55
CA LYS A 469 18.42 18.38 15.19
C LYS A 469 19.19 17.56 14.17
N LEU A 470 18.59 17.31 13.00
CA LEU A 470 19.23 16.61 11.88
C LEU A 470 20.47 17.37 11.42
N ARG A 471 20.39 18.70 11.28
CA ARG A 471 21.56 19.52 10.92
C ARG A 471 22.68 19.37 11.92
N THR A 472 22.40 19.55 13.21
CA THR A 472 23.40 19.38 14.28
C THR A 472 24.01 17.98 14.24
N LEU A 473 23.19 16.94 14.14
CA LEU A 473 23.66 15.55 14.04
C LEU A 473 24.57 15.33 12.83
N THR A 474 24.18 15.80 11.64
CA THR A 474 24.99 15.62 10.43
C THR A 474 26.33 16.36 10.53
N GLU A 475 26.35 17.52 11.18
CA GLU A 475 27.57 18.30 11.39
C GLU A 475 28.52 17.61 12.39
N ASP A 476 27.98 17.15 13.52
CA ASP A 476 28.75 16.46 14.57
C ASP A 476 29.39 15.14 14.07
N GLU A 477 28.68 14.42 13.20
CA GLU A 477 29.10 13.10 12.68
C GLU A 477 29.84 13.15 11.33
N GLY A 478 30.05 14.37 10.79
CA GLY A 478 30.68 14.57 9.48
C GLY A 478 29.91 13.93 8.32
N ILE A 479 28.57 13.89 8.41
CA ILE A 479 27.65 13.43 7.36
C ILE A 479 27.25 14.63 6.50
N VAL A 480 27.17 14.49 5.18
CA VAL A 480 26.72 15.58 4.31
C VAL A 480 25.20 15.74 4.40
N LEU A 481 24.72 16.91 4.84
CA LEU A 481 23.30 17.24 4.74
C LEU A 481 22.99 17.80 3.35
N VAL A 482 22.07 17.15 2.64
CA VAL A 482 21.59 17.59 1.32
C VAL A 482 20.13 18.01 1.41
N PHE A 483 19.86 19.30 1.18
CA PHE A 483 18.49 19.78 1.03
C PHE A 483 18.04 19.68 -0.42
N ASP A 484 17.00 18.90 -0.69
CA ASP A 484 16.35 18.89 -1.99
C ASP A 484 15.36 20.06 -2.12
N GLU A 485 15.86 21.15 -2.67
CA GLU A 485 15.14 22.41 -2.87
C GLU A 485 14.58 22.57 -4.29
N VAL A 486 14.43 21.48 -5.05
CA VAL A 486 13.87 21.53 -6.41
C VAL A 486 12.45 22.12 -6.41
N ILE A 487 11.66 21.92 -5.36
CA ILE A 487 10.33 22.55 -5.17
C ILE A 487 10.39 23.83 -4.32
N THR A 488 11.08 23.77 -3.18
CA THR A 488 11.04 24.83 -2.16
C THR A 488 11.91 26.03 -2.49
N GLY A 489 12.97 25.83 -3.27
CA GLY A 489 13.94 26.85 -3.66
C GLY A 489 13.28 27.97 -4.44
N PHE A 490 13.56 29.22 -4.04
CA PHE A 490 12.99 30.46 -4.62
C PHE A 490 11.46 30.60 -4.49
N ARG A 491 10.74 29.57 -4.03
CA ARG A 491 9.28 29.54 -3.88
C ARG A 491 8.81 30.13 -2.55
N ILE A 492 9.45 29.73 -1.46
CA ILE A 492 9.05 30.10 -0.09
C ILE A 492 9.60 31.48 0.26
N ARG A 493 10.90 31.65 0.00
CA ARG A 493 11.72 32.86 0.15
C ARG A 493 12.69 32.93 -1.02
N PRO A 494 13.32 34.08 -1.31
CA PRO A 494 14.35 34.18 -2.34
C PRO A 494 15.47 33.13 -2.19
N GLY A 495 15.91 32.83 -0.97
CA GLY A 495 16.90 31.80 -0.63
C GLY A 495 16.33 30.41 -0.34
N GLY A 496 15.04 30.17 -0.55
CA GLY A 496 14.40 28.86 -0.34
C GLY A 496 14.11 28.49 1.12
N ALA A 497 13.99 27.19 1.38
CA ALA A 497 13.72 26.62 2.69
C ALA A 497 14.88 26.86 3.67
N GLN A 498 16.12 26.93 3.19
CA GLN A 498 17.27 27.26 4.03
C GLN A 498 17.15 28.66 4.67
N GLU A 499 16.74 29.66 3.89
CA GLU A 499 16.46 31.01 4.42
C GLU A 499 15.28 30.97 5.40
N TYR A 500 14.21 30.24 5.04
CA TYR A 500 12.99 30.16 5.86
C TYR A 500 13.23 29.50 7.23
N TYR A 501 13.94 28.38 7.26
CA TYR A 501 14.22 27.63 8.49
C TYR A 501 15.46 28.12 9.24
N GLY A 502 16.30 28.95 8.61
CA GLY A 502 17.59 29.35 9.16
C GLY A 502 18.59 28.20 9.27
N ILE A 503 18.46 27.19 8.40
CA ILE A 503 19.33 26.01 8.36
C ILE A 503 20.20 26.10 7.11
N LYS A 504 21.51 25.88 7.26
CA LYS A 504 22.47 25.87 6.15
C LYS A 504 22.85 24.43 5.84
N ALA A 505 22.42 23.92 4.69
CA ALA A 505 22.84 22.60 4.23
C ALA A 505 24.29 22.63 3.71
N ASP A 506 24.91 21.45 3.62
CA ASP A 506 26.24 21.29 3.03
C ASP A 506 26.18 21.35 1.50
N LEU A 507 25.18 20.65 0.94
CA LEU A 507 24.79 20.70 -0.46
C LEU A 507 23.27 20.96 -0.56
N ALA A 508 22.82 21.51 -1.67
CA ALA A 508 21.41 21.60 -2.01
C ALA A 508 21.18 21.44 -3.51
N THR A 509 20.02 20.89 -3.86
CA THR A 509 19.61 20.70 -5.25
C THR A 509 18.46 21.63 -5.60
N TYR A 510 18.51 22.25 -6.77
CA TYR A 510 17.48 23.15 -7.26
C TYR A 510 17.11 22.83 -8.70
N GLY A 511 16.02 23.43 -9.18
CA GLY A 511 15.56 23.29 -10.54
C GLY A 511 14.27 24.09 -10.72
N LYS A 512 13.38 23.62 -11.59
CA LYS A 512 12.01 24.14 -11.75
C LYS A 512 11.98 25.67 -11.97
N ILE A 513 11.71 26.45 -10.91
CA ILE A 513 11.45 27.90 -10.96
C ILE A 513 12.55 28.66 -11.69
N ILE A 514 13.80 28.41 -11.32
CA ILE A 514 14.94 29.13 -11.89
C ILE A 514 15.14 28.85 -13.38
N GLY A 515 14.60 27.75 -13.91
CA GLY A 515 14.70 27.46 -15.34
C GLY A 515 13.88 28.41 -16.21
N GLY A 516 12.95 29.18 -15.64
CA GLY A 516 12.08 30.07 -16.42
C GLY A 516 11.30 29.32 -17.51
N GLY A 517 10.98 28.04 -17.29
CA GLY A 517 10.35 27.16 -18.28
C GLY A 517 11.33 26.32 -19.13
N MET A 518 12.64 26.57 -19.05
CA MET A 518 13.66 25.73 -19.69
C MET A 518 14.08 24.57 -18.78
N PRO A 519 14.49 23.42 -19.34
CA PRO A 519 15.10 22.34 -18.57
C PRO A 519 16.38 22.81 -17.87
N ILE A 520 16.40 22.70 -16.53
CA ILE A 520 17.57 22.95 -15.71
C ILE A 520 17.47 22.15 -14.40
N GLY A 521 18.61 21.70 -13.91
CA GLY A 521 18.83 21.37 -12.51
C GLY A 521 20.09 22.08 -12.03
N VAL A 522 20.26 22.17 -10.71
CA VAL A 522 21.39 22.86 -10.11
C VAL A 522 21.83 22.10 -8.87
N VAL A 523 23.13 21.88 -8.73
CA VAL A 523 23.74 21.42 -7.48
C VAL A 523 24.62 22.55 -6.96
N ALA A 524 24.37 22.97 -5.72
CA ALA A 524 25.12 24.04 -5.07
C ALA A 524 25.49 23.63 -3.65
N GLY A 525 26.51 24.26 -3.07
CA GLY A 525 26.92 23.91 -1.72
C GLY A 525 28.13 24.67 -1.23
N ARG A 526 28.65 24.21 -0.09
CA ARG A 526 29.90 24.72 0.48
C ARG A 526 31.09 24.31 -0.38
N ALA A 527 32.10 25.17 -0.43
CA ALA A 527 33.25 25.00 -1.32
C ALA A 527 33.88 23.60 -1.18
N ARG A 528 34.18 23.17 0.05
CA ARG A 528 34.83 21.87 0.33
C ARG A 528 34.14 20.64 -0.29
N PHE A 529 32.82 20.65 -0.45
CA PHE A 529 32.09 19.54 -1.08
C PHE A 529 32.05 19.71 -2.61
N MET A 530 31.81 20.94 -3.06
CA MET A 530 31.78 21.29 -4.50
C MET A 530 33.15 21.16 -5.17
N ASP A 531 34.24 21.27 -4.41
CA ASP A 531 35.61 21.05 -4.89
C ASP A 531 35.82 19.61 -5.40
N THR A 532 34.98 18.65 -4.99
CA THR A 532 35.01 17.29 -5.55
C THR A 532 34.47 17.19 -6.98
N PHE A 533 33.97 18.30 -7.54
CA PHE A 533 33.51 18.40 -8.93
C PHE A 533 34.65 18.75 -9.90
N ASP A 534 35.60 19.60 -9.47
CA ASP A 534 36.64 20.17 -10.35
C ASP A 534 38.04 20.26 -9.74
N GLY A 535 38.21 19.80 -8.51
CA GLY A 535 39.49 19.76 -7.80
C GLY A 535 39.76 20.98 -6.92
N GLY A 536 38.81 21.91 -6.83
CA GLY A 536 38.91 23.11 -5.99
C GLY A 536 39.46 24.34 -6.71
N GLN A 537 39.80 25.38 -5.96
CA GLN A 537 40.26 26.65 -6.53
C GLN A 537 41.78 26.63 -6.81
N TRP A 538 42.19 27.20 -7.94
CA TRP A 538 43.58 27.53 -8.28
C TRP A 538 43.60 28.85 -9.06
N GLN A 539 44.79 29.43 -9.21
CA GLN A 539 45.00 30.72 -9.87
C GLN A 539 46.02 30.59 -10.99
N TYR A 540 45.91 31.47 -11.99
CA TYR A 540 46.93 31.60 -13.02
C TYR A 540 48.05 32.52 -12.53
N GLY A 541 49.29 32.18 -12.87
CA GLY A 541 50.46 32.98 -12.51
C GLY A 541 51.09 32.64 -11.17
N ASP A 542 50.63 31.57 -10.50
CA ASP A 542 51.28 30.95 -9.35
C ASP A 542 51.37 29.42 -9.50
N ASP A 543 51.87 28.73 -8.47
CA ASP A 543 52.06 27.27 -8.44
C ASP A 543 50.86 26.51 -7.83
N SER A 544 49.70 27.16 -7.69
CA SER A 544 48.49 26.49 -7.16
C SER A 544 47.93 25.46 -8.14
N PHE A 545 47.31 24.39 -7.63
CA PHE A 545 46.77 23.29 -8.42
C PHE A 545 45.48 22.74 -7.79
N PRO A 546 44.63 22.02 -8.56
CA PRO A 546 43.43 21.39 -8.00
C PRO A 546 43.81 20.27 -7.02
N ALA A 547 43.64 20.51 -5.72
CA ALA A 547 44.10 19.63 -4.66
C ALA A 547 43.05 18.62 -4.18
N ALA A 548 41.76 18.81 -4.51
CA ALA A 548 40.69 17.91 -4.10
C ALA A 548 40.53 16.71 -5.05
N GLY A 549 40.12 15.56 -4.51
CA GLY A 549 39.77 14.38 -5.32
C GLY A 549 38.51 14.64 -6.15
N VAL A 550 38.56 14.33 -7.45
CA VAL A 550 37.49 14.68 -8.41
C VAL A 550 36.64 13.46 -8.77
N THR A 551 35.32 13.63 -8.75
CA THR A 551 34.36 12.65 -9.24
C THR A 551 34.04 12.86 -10.73
N PHE A 552 33.33 11.90 -11.33
CA PHE A 552 32.90 12.02 -12.72
C PHE A 552 31.46 12.54 -12.85
N PHE A 553 31.30 13.63 -13.58
CA PHE A 553 30.00 14.13 -14.02
C PHE A 553 30.14 14.87 -15.36
N ALA A 554 29.26 14.57 -16.31
CA ALA A 554 29.24 15.19 -17.63
C ALA A 554 27.83 15.20 -18.20
N GLY A 555 27.56 16.08 -19.17
CA GLY A 555 26.32 16.09 -19.93
C GLY A 555 26.40 17.08 -21.08
N THR A 556 25.91 16.70 -22.26
CA THR A 556 26.02 17.50 -23.48
C THR A 556 25.37 18.88 -23.35
N PHE A 557 24.23 18.95 -22.65
CA PHE A 557 23.43 20.17 -22.52
C PHE A 557 23.60 20.88 -21.17
N VAL A 558 24.56 20.42 -20.36
CA VAL A 558 24.95 21.12 -19.12
C VAL A 558 25.36 22.55 -19.50
N ARG A 559 24.78 23.55 -18.82
CA ARG A 559 24.96 24.98 -19.12
C ARG A 559 24.47 25.42 -20.50
N HIS A 560 23.43 24.78 -21.03
CA HIS A 560 22.81 25.19 -22.30
C HIS A 560 22.57 26.72 -22.35
N PRO A 561 23.07 27.47 -23.36
CA PRO A 561 23.02 28.93 -23.36
C PRO A 561 21.63 29.52 -23.17
N LEU A 562 20.59 28.95 -23.79
CA LEU A 562 19.20 29.36 -23.57
C LEU A 562 18.72 29.13 -22.13
N ALA A 563 19.04 27.97 -21.53
CA ALA A 563 18.65 27.68 -20.15
C ALA A 563 19.36 28.65 -19.18
N ILE A 564 20.64 28.92 -19.39
CA ILE A 564 21.40 29.89 -18.58
C ILE A 564 20.89 31.32 -18.77
N ALA A 565 20.50 31.73 -19.98
CA ALA A 565 19.88 33.02 -20.22
C ALA A 565 18.54 33.18 -19.46
N ALA A 566 17.71 32.12 -19.46
CA ALA A 566 16.48 32.08 -18.67
C ALA A 566 16.76 32.13 -17.16
N VAL A 567 17.73 31.36 -16.67
CA VAL A 567 18.17 31.39 -15.26
C VAL A 567 18.63 32.77 -14.86
N HIS A 568 19.53 33.38 -15.64
CA HIS A 568 20.04 34.72 -15.35
C HIS A 568 18.90 35.75 -15.28
N ALA A 569 17.95 35.71 -16.22
CA ALA A 569 16.80 36.60 -16.22
C ALA A 569 15.85 36.34 -15.02
N ALA A 570 15.60 35.08 -14.66
CA ALA A 570 14.80 34.70 -13.51
C ALA A 570 15.42 35.18 -12.18
N LEU A 571 16.72 34.94 -11.97
CA LEU A 571 17.43 35.36 -10.77
C LEU A 571 17.45 36.88 -10.63
N ARG A 572 17.71 37.63 -11.73
CA ARG A 572 17.64 39.09 -11.72
C ARG A 572 16.24 39.60 -11.35
N TYR A 573 15.20 38.98 -11.88
CA TYR A 573 13.82 39.34 -11.56
C TYR A 573 13.51 39.07 -10.08
N ILE A 574 13.81 37.87 -9.58
CA ILE A 574 13.60 37.49 -8.18
C ILE A 574 14.36 38.44 -7.24
N LYS A 575 15.63 38.72 -7.52
CA LYS A 575 16.43 39.69 -6.76
C LYS A 575 15.82 41.08 -6.75
N ALA A 576 15.32 41.56 -7.90
CA ALA A 576 14.73 42.88 -8.01
C ALA A 576 13.39 43.01 -7.27
N GLN A 577 12.56 41.95 -7.25
CA GLN A 577 11.30 41.96 -6.51
C GLN A 577 11.50 41.75 -4.99
N GLY A 578 12.54 41.02 -4.60
CA GLY A 578 12.79 40.65 -3.21
C GLY A 578 11.68 39.74 -2.62
N PRO A 579 11.61 39.62 -1.28
CA PRO A 579 10.67 38.73 -0.60
C PRO A 579 9.18 39.04 -0.84
N ALA A 580 8.85 40.28 -1.24
CA ALA A 580 7.49 40.72 -1.47
C ALA A 580 6.77 39.93 -2.58
N LEU A 581 7.54 39.37 -3.53
CA LEU A 581 7.03 38.48 -4.56
C LEU A 581 6.40 37.22 -3.94
N GLN A 582 7.16 36.50 -3.12
CA GLN A 582 6.69 35.28 -2.44
C GLN A 582 5.57 35.61 -1.46
N ASP A 583 5.72 36.68 -0.66
CA ASP A 583 4.71 37.08 0.34
C ASP A 583 3.34 37.34 -0.32
N THR A 584 3.32 37.96 -1.51
CA THR A 584 2.09 38.22 -2.25
C THR A 584 1.42 36.93 -2.72
N VAL A 585 2.18 35.99 -3.31
CA VAL A 585 1.64 34.70 -3.78
C VAL A 585 1.17 33.85 -2.60
N ASN A 586 1.94 33.82 -1.51
CA ASN A 586 1.61 33.07 -0.30
C ASN A 586 0.30 33.57 0.32
N ARG A 587 0.08 34.89 0.39
CA ARG A 587 -1.18 35.47 0.89
C ARG A 587 -2.39 35.06 0.03
N ARG A 588 -2.26 35.07 -1.30
CA ARG A 588 -3.32 34.59 -2.21
C ARG A 588 -3.61 33.10 -2.01
N THR A 589 -2.56 32.30 -1.81
CA THR A 589 -2.68 30.86 -1.55
C THR A 589 -3.42 30.60 -0.24
N THR A 590 -3.07 31.32 0.82
CA THR A 590 -3.76 31.24 2.12
C THR A 590 -5.23 31.65 1.99
N TYR A 591 -5.53 32.72 1.26
CA TYR A 591 -6.92 33.14 1.03
C TYR A 591 -7.73 32.07 0.28
N LEU A 592 -7.23 31.58 -0.85
CA LEU A 592 -7.85 30.52 -1.64
C LEU A 592 -8.17 29.28 -0.80
N THR A 593 -7.18 28.79 -0.07
CA THR A 593 -7.30 27.56 0.73
C THR A 593 -8.21 27.74 1.94
N THR A 594 -8.17 28.90 2.60
CA THR A 594 -9.08 29.22 3.71
C THR A 594 -10.53 29.22 3.25
N GLU A 595 -10.84 29.90 2.14
CA GLU A 595 -12.18 29.97 1.59
C GLU A 595 -12.73 28.60 1.16
N LEU A 596 -11.89 27.78 0.52
CA LEU A 596 -12.28 26.45 0.07
C LEU A 596 -12.42 25.46 1.23
N ASN A 597 -11.48 25.43 2.16
CA ASN A 597 -11.55 24.54 3.33
C ASN A 597 -12.73 24.90 4.24
N GLY A 598 -13.01 26.20 4.42
CA GLY A 598 -14.21 26.67 5.10
C GLY A 598 -15.48 26.14 4.44
N PHE A 599 -15.57 26.28 3.11
CA PHE A 599 -16.69 25.74 2.34
C PHE A 599 -16.81 24.21 2.42
N PHE A 600 -15.71 23.45 2.34
CA PHE A 600 -15.76 22.00 2.47
C PHE A 600 -16.26 21.58 3.85
N LYS A 601 -15.80 22.27 4.91
CA LYS A 601 -16.25 22.05 6.29
C LYS A 601 -17.74 22.36 6.46
N GLU A 602 -18.21 23.52 5.97
CA GLU A 602 -19.64 23.88 5.96
C GLU A 602 -20.51 22.85 5.22
N ARG A 603 -19.93 22.17 4.22
CA ARG A 603 -20.58 21.13 3.43
C ARG A 603 -20.32 19.71 3.95
N GLY A 604 -19.67 19.56 5.11
CA GLY A 604 -19.32 18.27 5.74
C GLY A 604 -18.61 17.30 4.81
N LEU A 605 -17.75 17.84 3.94
CA LEU A 605 -16.96 17.05 3.00
C LEU A 605 -15.60 16.72 3.63
N LYS A 606 -15.17 15.47 3.47
CA LYS A 606 -13.81 14.99 3.74
C LYS A 606 -12.85 15.42 2.60
N ILE A 607 -12.88 16.71 2.26
CA ILE A 607 -12.00 17.34 1.30
C ILE A 607 -11.24 18.44 2.01
N HIS A 608 -9.92 18.44 1.87
CA HIS A 608 -9.04 19.42 2.51
C HIS A 608 -7.88 19.78 1.59
N ILE A 609 -7.52 21.06 1.54
CA ILE A 609 -6.40 21.57 0.76
C ILE A 609 -5.35 22.10 1.74
N PRO A 610 -4.45 21.25 2.27
CA PRO A 610 -3.28 21.72 2.98
C PRO A 610 -2.35 22.50 2.05
N HIS A 611 -1.65 23.49 2.60
CA HIS A 611 -0.68 24.29 1.87
C HIS A 611 0.53 24.68 2.71
N PHE A 612 1.62 24.98 2.00
CA PHE A 612 2.81 25.61 2.54
C PHE A 612 3.35 26.58 1.50
N ALA A 613 3.52 27.84 1.90
CA ALA A 613 3.77 28.93 0.96
C ALA A 613 2.74 28.92 -0.19
N SER A 614 3.22 28.81 -1.43
CA SER A 614 2.37 28.77 -2.64
C SER A 614 2.08 27.37 -3.15
N GLN A 615 2.54 26.34 -2.45
CA GLN A 615 2.30 24.94 -2.77
C GLN A 615 1.08 24.42 -2.01
N MET A 616 0.24 23.67 -2.71
CA MET A 616 -1.01 23.11 -2.21
C MET A 616 -1.10 21.63 -2.60
N PHE A 617 -1.91 20.86 -1.88
CA PHE A 617 -2.29 19.52 -2.28
C PHE A 617 -3.78 19.32 -2.06
N ILE A 618 -4.55 18.88 -3.06
CA ILE A 618 -6.00 18.69 -2.92
C ILE A 618 -6.25 17.27 -2.42
N ARG A 619 -6.55 17.10 -1.13
CA ARG A 619 -6.89 15.81 -0.53
C ARG A 619 -8.39 15.56 -0.66
N VAL A 620 -8.75 14.51 -1.38
CA VAL A 620 -10.12 14.00 -1.48
C VAL A 620 -10.16 12.68 -0.73
N GLN A 621 -10.68 12.68 0.51
CA GLN A 621 -10.76 11.51 1.40
C GLN A 621 -12.19 10.98 1.53
N GLU A 622 -13.05 11.36 0.59
CA GLU A 622 -14.41 10.84 0.45
C GLU A 622 -14.41 9.36 0.08
N GLU A 623 -15.38 8.61 0.61
CA GLU A 623 -15.49 7.18 0.35
C GLU A 623 -15.94 6.90 -1.10
N GLY A 624 -15.03 6.32 -1.87
CA GLY A 624 -15.29 5.77 -3.20
C GLY A 624 -14.85 6.66 -4.37
N GLU A 625 -14.62 6.00 -5.51
CA GLU A 625 -13.97 6.58 -6.69
C GLU A 625 -14.75 7.74 -7.37
N LEU A 626 -16.00 8.00 -7.01
CA LEU A 626 -16.81 9.06 -7.65
C LEU A 626 -16.36 10.47 -7.25
N ALA A 627 -15.76 10.63 -6.07
CA ALA A 627 -15.28 11.93 -5.61
C ALA A 627 -14.14 12.46 -6.50
N THR A 628 -13.38 11.58 -7.15
CA THR A 628 -12.31 11.99 -8.09
C THR A 628 -12.84 12.63 -9.38
N LEU A 629 -14.15 12.52 -9.66
CA LEU A 629 -14.77 13.26 -10.77
C LEU A 629 -14.69 14.78 -10.59
N LEU A 630 -14.40 15.28 -9.38
CA LEU A 630 -14.12 16.70 -9.11
C LEU A 630 -13.06 17.27 -10.06
N PHE A 631 -11.98 16.53 -10.33
CA PHE A 631 -10.90 17.00 -11.23
C PHE A 631 -11.35 17.11 -12.70
N PHE A 632 -12.33 16.31 -13.12
CA PHE A 632 -12.96 16.45 -14.45
C PHE A 632 -13.96 17.61 -14.50
N HIS A 633 -14.71 17.84 -13.42
CA HIS A 633 -15.58 19.02 -13.29
C HIS A 633 -14.79 20.32 -13.36
N LEU A 634 -13.70 20.42 -12.60
CA LEU A 634 -12.82 21.59 -12.59
C LEU A 634 -12.27 21.88 -13.99
N ARG A 635 -11.76 20.86 -14.69
CA ARG A 635 -11.30 21.02 -16.08
C ARG A 635 -12.42 21.38 -17.05
N ALA A 636 -13.62 20.80 -16.91
CA ALA A 636 -14.78 21.20 -17.73
C ALA A 636 -15.15 22.68 -17.53
N ARG A 637 -14.86 23.23 -16.34
CA ARG A 637 -15.08 24.63 -15.94
C ARG A 637 -13.88 25.53 -16.19
N GLY A 638 -12.83 25.05 -16.85
CA GLY A 638 -11.66 25.85 -17.21
C GLY A 638 -10.63 26.00 -16.09
N ILE A 639 -10.59 25.11 -15.10
CA ILE A 639 -9.49 25.03 -14.12
C ILE A 639 -8.64 23.78 -14.43
N HIS A 640 -7.40 23.98 -14.85
CA HIS A 640 -6.49 22.89 -15.15
C HIS A 640 -5.82 22.36 -13.86
N VAL A 641 -6.18 21.12 -13.51
CA VAL A 641 -5.70 20.40 -12.34
C VAL A 641 -5.78 18.89 -12.59
N LEU A 642 -4.95 18.11 -11.90
CA LEU A 642 -4.94 16.64 -11.95
C LEU A 642 -5.02 16.06 -10.55
N GLU A 643 -5.66 14.89 -10.43
CA GLU A 643 -5.73 14.14 -9.17
C GLU A 643 -4.35 13.65 -8.72
N ASN A 644 -4.12 13.55 -7.41
CA ASN A 644 -2.88 13.02 -6.81
C ASN A 644 -1.58 13.77 -7.18
N PHE A 645 -1.67 14.99 -7.73
CA PHE A 645 -0.52 15.85 -7.99
C PHE A 645 -0.58 17.12 -7.12
N PRO A 646 0.58 17.61 -6.64
CA PRO A 646 0.64 18.93 -6.01
C PRO A 646 0.19 20.03 -6.97
N SER A 647 -0.45 21.05 -6.42
CA SER A 647 -0.95 22.24 -7.12
C SER A 647 -0.25 23.49 -6.58
N TYR A 648 -0.25 24.59 -7.34
CA TYR A 648 0.53 25.77 -7.02
C TYR A 648 -0.16 27.06 -7.44
N MET A 649 -0.07 28.07 -6.58
CA MET A 649 -0.26 29.46 -7.00
C MET A 649 1.04 30.01 -7.58
N THR A 650 0.90 31.04 -8.42
CA THR A 650 2.03 31.68 -9.13
C THR A 650 1.94 33.20 -9.02
N ALA A 651 3.05 33.87 -9.31
CA ALA A 651 3.10 35.32 -9.39
C ALA A 651 2.16 35.92 -10.45
N ALA A 652 1.76 35.11 -11.44
CA ALA A 652 0.86 35.53 -12.51
C ALA A 652 -0.63 35.39 -12.17
N HIS A 653 -0.99 34.72 -11.06
CA HIS A 653 -2.38 34.67 -10.62
C HIS A 653 -2.76 35.99 -9.94
N GLY A 654 -3.78 36.66 -10.49
CA GLY A 654 -4.43 37.82 -9.90
C GLY A 654 -5.57 37.45 -8.96
N ASP A 655 -6.19 38.44 -8.33
CA ASP A 655 -7.29 38.24 -7.38
C ASP A 655 -8.54 37.69 -8.10
N ASP A 656 -8.83 38.16 -9.31
CA ASP A 656 -9.92 37.65 -10.16
C ASP A 656 -9.73 36.17 -10.54
N ASP A 657 -8.48 35.72 -10.72
CA ASP A 657 -8.19 34.31 -10.99
C ASP A 657 -8.51 33.44 -9.76
N VAL A 658 -8.17 33.93 -8.57
CA VAL A 658 -8.46 33.25 -7.30
C VAL A 658 -9.96 33.10 -7.10
N GLU A 659 -10.74 34.16 -7.32
CA GLU A 659 -12.19 34.12 -7.22
C GLU A 659 -12.80 33.14 -8.25
N ALA A 660 -12.29 33.12 -9.47
CA ALA A 660 -12.72 32.17 -10.49
C ALA A 660 -12.43 30.70 -10.11
N ILE A 661 -11.28 30.43 -9.47
CA ILE A 661 -10.95 29.09 -8.94
C ILE A 661 -11.93 28.72 -7.82
N ILE A 662 -12.17 29.62 -6.85
CA ILE A 662 -13.10 29.39 -5.74
C ILE A 662 -14.50 29.05 -6.27
N ALA A 663 -15.01 29.85 -7.21
CA ALA A 663 -16.31 29.64 -7.82
C ALA A 663 -16.39 28.29 -8.54
N ALA A 664 -15.37 27.92 -9.32
CA ALA A 664 -15.34 26.65 -10.04
C ALA A 664 -15.36 25.43 -9.09
N PHE A 665 -14.63 25.49 -7.97
CA PHE A 665 -14.70 24.46 -6.93
C PHE A 665 -16.08 24.39 -6.29
N LYS A 666 -16.61 25.51 -5.81
CA LYS A 666 -17.93 25.57 -5.15
C LYS A 666 -19.02 25.02 -6.08
N ASP A 667 -19.07 25.47 -7.33
CA ASP A 667 -20.04 25.00 -8.33
C ASP A 667 -19.90 23.50 -8.64
N SER A 668 -18.67 22.99 -8.77
CA SER A 668 -18.42 21.57 -9.04
C SER A 668 -18.93 20.70 -7.90
N ILE A 669 -18.62 21.09 -6.65
CA ILE A 669 -19.07 20.39 -5.45
C ILE A 669 -20.59 20.42 -5.36
N LEU A 670 -21.23 21.57 -5.55
CA LEU A 670 -22.69 21.70 -5.51
C LEU A 670 -23.37 20.81 -6.56
N GLU A 671 -22.83 20.75 -7.78
CA GLU A 671 -23.33 19.88 -8.85
C GLU A 671 -23.18 18.39 -8.49
N MET A 672 -22.04 18.01 -7.91
CA MET A 672 -21.78 16.63 -7.49
C MET A 672 -22.63 16.20 -6.28
N GLN A 673 -22.81 17.07 -5.27
CA GLN A 673 -23.69 16.81 -4.12
C GLN A 673 -25.14 16.70 -4.56
N ALA A 674 -25.60 17.60 -5.44
CA ALA A 674 -26.96 17.57 -5.95
C ALA A 674 -27.28 16.19 -6.55
N ASP A 675 -26.38 15.61 -7.33
CA ASP A 675 -26.59 14.33 -8.01
C ASP A 675 -26.13 13.09 -7.21
N GLY A 676 -25.73 13.26 -5.95
CA GLY A 676 -25.36 12.17 -5.04
C GLY A 676 -24.03 11.50 -5.41
N LEU A 677 -23.10 12.23 -6.04
CA LEU A 677 -21.72 11.80 -6.24
C LEU A 677 -20.85 12.10 -5.02
N LEU A 678 -21.17 13.18 -4.31
CA LEU A 678 -20.64 13.53 -3.00
C LEU A 678 -21.76 13.47 -1.97
N PRO A 679 -21.46 13.22 -0.69
CA PRO A 679 -22.47 13.27 0.35
C PRO A 679 -23.13 14.66 0.33
N ALA A 680 -24.45 14.70 0.52
CA ALA A 680 -25.16 15.96 0.71
C ALA A 680 -24.51 16.71 1.88
N PRO A 681 -24.56 18.06 1.90
CA PRO A 681 -24.11 18.80 3.07
C PRO A 681 -24.79 18.17 4.29
N PRO A 682 -24.07 18.04 5.41
CA PRO A 682 -24.72 17.74 6.65
C PRO A 682 -25.80 18.81 6.71
N VAL A 683 -27.05 18.36 6.66
CA VAL A 683 -28.09 19.16 7.27
C VAL A 683 -27.48 19.35 8.65
N GLU A 684 -27.09 20.59 8.99
CA GLU A 684 -27.11 20.99 10.39
C GLU A 684 -28.48 20.49 10.79
N ALA A 685 -28.51 19.32 11.41
CA ALA A 685 -29.61 19.01 12.25
C ALA A 685 -29.61 20.27 13.12
N PRO A 686 -30.69 21.07 13.09
CA PRO A 686 -30.95 21.85 14.29
C PRO A 686 -30.71 20.89 15.45
N ALA A 687 -30.28 21.35 16.61
CA ALA A 687 -30.41 20.53 17.80
C ALA A 687 -31.87 20.02 17.84
N LEU A 688 -32.09 18.81 17.32
CA LEU A 688 -33.35 18.22 16.91
C LEU A 688 -33.34 16.95 17.69
N ALA A 689 -33.89 17.06 18.88
CA ALA A 689 -34.20 15.95 19.72
C ALA A 689 -35.20 15.00 19.00
N TRP A 690 -34.76 14.03 18.17
CA TRP A 690 -35.63 12.94 17.66
C TRP A 690 -34.87 11.64 17.26
N ARG A 691 -35.33 10.52 17.84
CA ARG A 691 -35.06 9.07 17.63
C ARG A 691 -34.87 8.60 16.15
N ARG A 692 -33.77 7.91 15.80
CA ARG A 692 -33.55 7.18 14.51
C ARG A 692 -33.99 5.71 14.58
N THR A 693 -34.62 5.16 13.52
CA THR A 693 -34.99 3.73 13.35
C THR A 693 -34.17 3.05 12.25
N LEU A 694 -33.65 1.85 12.49
CA LEU A 694 -32.88 1.01 11.56
C LEU A 694 -33.43 -0.42 11.54
N PRO A 695 -33.35 -1.20 10.44
CA PRO A 695 -33.68 -2.63 10.48
C PRO A 695 -32.58 -3.42 11.20
N LEU A 696 -32.93 -4.57 11.80
CA LEU A 696 -31.94 -5.55 12.26
C LEU A 696 -31.29 -6.25 11.05
N THR A 697 -30.00 -6.55 11.15
CA THR A 697 -29.36 -7.52 10.25
C THR A 697 -29.94 -8.92 10.47
N ASP A 698 -29.80 -9.82 9.51
CA ASP A 698 -30.28 -11.21 9.68
C ASP A 698 -29.59 -11.90 10.87
N ALA A 699 -28.30 -11.62 11.09
CA ALA A 699 -27.55 -12.11 12.25
C ALA A 699 -28.10 -11.53 13.58
N GLN A 700 -28.35 -10.22 13.65
CA GLN A 700 -28.97 -9.60 14.84
C GLN A 700 -30.37 -10.17 15.11
N ARG A 701 -31.15 -10.43 14.06
CA ARG A 701 -32.51 -10.99 14.18
C ARG A 701 -32.48 -12.41 14.74
N GLU A 702 -31.53 -13.23 14.30
CA GLU A 702 -31.32 -14.59 14.82
C GLU A 702 -30.98 -14.57 16.31
N LEU A 703 -30.08 -13.68 16.72
CA LEU A 703 -29.70 -13.48 18.12
C LEU A 703 -30.87 -12.94 18.97
N TRP A 704 -31.64 -12.00 18.42
CA TRP A 704 -32.83 -11.45 19.06
C TRP A 704 -33.84 -12.56 19.36
N PHE A 705 -34.19 -13.38 18.36
CA PHE A 705 -35.12 -14.51 18.56
C PHE A 705 -34.61 -15.51 19.60
N ALA A 706 -33.31 -15.81 19.60
CA ALA A 706 -32.72 -16.69 20.59
C ALA A 706 -32.80 -16.12 22.01
N SER A 707 -32.58 -14.82 22.15
CA SER A 707 -32.67 -14.09 23.43
C SER A 707 -34.09 -14.06 24.00
N GLN A 708 -35.13 -14.16 23.16
CA GLN A 708 -36.54 -14.19 23.60
C GLN A 708 -36.97 -15.54 24.21
N MET A 709 -36.12 -16.57 24.22
CA MET A 709 -36.49 -17.89 24.77
C MET A 709 -36.53 -17.93 26.31
N GLY A 710 -35.95 -16.92 26.97
CA GLY A 710 -35.98 -16.74 28.42
C GLY A 710 -34.76 -15.99 28.94
N ASP A 711 -34.79 -15.55 30.20
CA ASP A 711 -33.72 -14.72 30.79
C ASP A 711 -32.33 -15.39 30.69
N MET A 712 -32.25 -16.70 30.96
CA MET A 712 -31.00 -17.46 30.84
C MET A 712 -30.53 -17.61 29.40
N ALA A 713 -31.45 -17.71 28.43
CA ALA A 713 -31.12 -17.76 27.02
C ALA A 713 -30.55 -16.41 26.54
N SER A 714 -31.09 -15.28 27.01
CA SER A 714 -30.51 -13.96 26.76
C SER A 714 -29.15 -13.80 27.44
N CYS A 715 -28.99 -14.25 28.69
CA CYS A 715 -27.70 -14.20 29.38
C CYS A 715 -26.61 -15.03 28.69
N ALA A 716 -26.97 -16.05 27.92
CA ALA A 716 -26.02 -16.83 27.13
C ALA A 716 -25.31 -16.00 26.04
N PHE A 717 -25.83 -14.81 25.73
CA PHE A 717 -25.24 -13.84 24.81
C PHE A 717 -24.65 -12.62 25.53
N ASN A 718 -24.44 -12.69 26.85
CA ASN A 718 -23.66 -11.70 27.56
C ASN A 718 -22.17 -11.99 27.32
N GLU A 719 -21.51 -11.10 26.59
CA GLU A 719 -20.05 -11.05 26.45
C GLU A 719 -19.48 -10.26 27.62
N SER A 720 -18.35 -10.70 28.17
CA SER A 720 -17.73 -9.98 29.28
C SER A 720 -16.23 -10.16 29.34
N ASP A 721 -15.53 -9.04 29.45
CA ASP A 721 -14.07 -8.96 29.52
C ASP A 721 -13.64 -8.26 30.80
N SER A 722 -12.54 -8.75 31.38
CA SER A 722 -11.85 -8.14 32.51
C SER A 722 -10.47 -7.68 32.09
N VAL A 723 -10.15 -6.43 32.37
CA VAL A 723 -8.86 -5.80 32.09
C VAL A 723 -8.20 -5.43 33.40
N ARG A 724 -7.16 -6.18 33.72
CA ARG A 724 -6.29 -5.98 34.88
C ARG A 724 -5.28 -4.89 34.57
N ILE A 725 -5.27 -3.84 35.38
CA ILE A 725 -4.40 -2.67 35.21
C ILE A 725 -3.57 -2.51 36.49
N ASP A 726 -2.27 -2.73 36.38
CA ASP A 726 -1.31 -2.57 37.48
C ASP A 726 -0.33 -1.42 37.15
N GLY A 727 -0.35 -0.37 37.95
CA GLY A 727 0.36 0.90 37.72
C GLY A 727 -0.39 2.13 38.25
N PRO A 728 0.19 3.34 38.14
CA PRO A 728 -0.37 4.58 38.67
C PRO A 728 -1.51 5.13 37.79
N LEU A 729 -2.64 4.43 37.76
CA LEU A 729 -3.81 4.80 36.98
C LEU A 729 -4.53 6.04 37.56
N ASP A 730 -4.76 7.05 36.73
CA ASP A 730 -5.75 8.10 37.01
C ASP A 730 -7.16 7.52 36.79
N ALA A 731 -7.73 6.93 37.84
CA ALA A 731 -9.02 6.25 37.78
C ALA A 731 -10.17 7.16 37.32
N ALA A 732 -10.13 8.46 37.65
CA ALA A 732 -11.18 9.40 37.26
C ALA A 732 -11.10 9.71 35.75
N ARG A 733 -9.88 9.93 35.24
CA ARG A 733 -9.64 10.13 33.81
C ARG A 733 -9.97 8.87 33.01
N PHE A 734 -9.61 7.70 33.53
CA PHE A 734 -9.95 6.42 32.90
C PHE A 734 -11.45 6.22 32.81
N VAL A 735 -12.19 6.42 33.90
CA VAL A 735 -13.67 6.36 33.90
C VAL A 735 -14.26 7.31 32.86
N ALA A 736 -13.82 8.57 32.82
CA ALA A 736 -14.30 9.54 31.84
C ALA A 736 -13.98 9.11 30.39
N ALA A 737 -12.81 8.52 30.16
CA ALA A 737 -12.44 7.98 28.86
C ALA A 737 -13.34 6.81 28.44
N VAL A 738 -13.67 5.89 29.36
CA VAL A 738 -14.60 4.79 29.10
C VAL A 738 -16.00 5.32 28.81
N GLU A 739 -16.54 6.21 29.65
CA GLU A 739 -17.88 6.78 29.44
C GLU A 739 -17.99 7.52 28.11
N THR A 740 -16.94 8.26 27.72
CA THR A 740 -16.84 8.92 26.42
C THR A 740 -16.79 7.92 25.28
N ALA A 741 -15.90 6.92 25.36
CA ALA A 741 -15.76 5.90 24.33
C ALA A 741 -17.07 5.13 24.10
N LEU A 742 -17.78 4.77 25.18
CA LEU A 742 -19.10 4.13 25.11
C LEU A 742 -20.15 5.06 24.47
N GLY A 743 -20.15 6.34 24.86
CA GLY A 743 -21.05 7.37 24.33
C GLY A 743 -20.92 7.62 22.84
N GLU A 744 -19.69 7.54 22.31
CA GLU A 744 -19.40 7.73 20.89
C GLU A 744 -19.93 6.57 20.02
N GLN A 745 -20.03 5.34 20.55
CA GLN A 745 -20.46 4.19 19.74
C GLN A 745 -21.97 4.16 19.53
N GLU A 746 -22.40 4.09 18.26
CA GLU A 746 -23.82 4.02 17.90
C GLU A 746 -24.49 2.75 18.48
N ALA A 747 -23.79 1.61 18.50
CA ALA A 747 -24.36 0.32 18.86
C ALA A 747 -24.76 0.21 20.34
N PHE A 748 -24.01 0.82 21.26
CA PHE A 748 -24.35 0.79 22.69
C PHE A 748 -25.59 1.62 23.04
N ARG A 749 -26.03 2.46 22.11
CA ARG A 749 -27.23 3.30 22.20
C ARG A 749 -28.45 2.64 21.57
N TYR A 750 -28.37 1.37 21.17
CA TYR A 750 -29.47 0.67 20.54
C TYR A 750 -30.50 0.12 21.53
N ARG A 751 -31.76 0.19 21.09
CA ARG A 751 -32.91 -0.53 21.65
C ARG A 751 -33.61 -1.28 20.53
N PHE A 752 -34.20 -2.43 20.83
CA PHE A 752 -34.82 -3.31 19.84
C PHE A 752 -36.34 -3.35 20.06
N ASP A 753 -37.11 -3.40 18.98
CA ASP A 753 -38.56 -3.56 19.08
C ASP A 753 -38.95 -4.97 19.58
N ASP A 754 -40.19 -5.08 20.05
CA ASP A 754 -40.76 -6.32 20.61
C ASP A 754 -40.93 -7.40 19.53
N GLU A 755 -40.79 -7.05 18.25
CA GLU A 755 -40.91 -7.96 17.10
C GLU A 755 -39.57 -8.32 16.44
N GLY A 756 -38.44 -7.76 16.89
CA GLY A 756 -37.12 -7.98 16.29
C GLY A 756 -37.02 -7.53 14.83
N ALA A 757 -37.80 -6.52 14.43
CA ALA A 757 -37.83 -5.95 13.10
C ALA A 757 -36.99 -4.68 12.99
N THR A 758 -36.98 -3.86 14.03
CA THR A 758 -36.40 -2.51 14.07
C THR A 758 -35.56 -2.30 15.31
N GLN A 759 -34.46 -1.57 15.18
CA GLN A 759 -33.65 -1.05 16.26
C GLN A 759 -33.67 0.49 16.25
N TRP A 760 -33.73 1.10 17.43
CA TRP A 760 -33.71 2.54 17.64
C TRP A 760 -32.37 2.99 18.20
N VAL A 761 -31.93 4.20 17.85
CA VAL A 761 -30.74 4.83 18.44
C VAL A 761 -31.17 5.90 19.44
N ASP A 762 -30.72 5.77 20.68
CA ASP A 762 -30.96 6.73 21.76
C ASP A 762 -29.79 7.69 21.91
N ASP A 763 -29.91 8.89 21.34
CA ASP A 763 -28.81 9.87 21.35
C ASP A 763 -28.47 10.42 22.76
N ASP A 764 -29.42 10.39 23.69
CA ASP A 764 -29.24 10.83 25.08
C ASP A 764 -28.82 9.69 26.03
N ALA A 765 -28.45 8.52 25.51
CA ALA A 765 -27.97 7.43 26.33
C ALA A 765 -26.71 7.86 27.09
N THR A 766 -26.80 7.83 28.41
CA THR A 766 -25.68 8.13 29.30
C THR A 766 -25.14 6.82 29.86
N PHE A 767 -23.81 6.70 29.86
CA PHE A 767 -23.12 5.55 30.40
C PHE A 767 -22.45 5.97 31.70
N GLN A 768 -22.61 5.15 32.73
CA GLN A 768 -21.98 5.36 34.02
C GLN A 768 -21.04 4.20 34.30
N VAL A 769 -19.81 4.52 34.69
CA VAL A 769 -18.81 3.52 35.08
C VAL A 769 -18.54 3.66 36.59
N PRO A 770 -19.31 2.98 37.46
CA PRO A 770 -19.09 3.06 38.90
C PRO A 770 -17.71 2.55 39.28
N VAL A 771 -17.07 3.26 40.21
CA VAL A 771 -15.83 2.83 40.86
C VAL A 771 -16.18 2.13 42.17
N VAL A 772 -15.82 0.85 42.28
CA VAL A 772 -16.04 0.05 43.50
C VAL A 772 -14.71 -0.15 44.21
N ASP A 773 -14.58 0.39 45.41
CA ASP A 773 -13.36 0.25 46.21
C ASP A 773 -13.36 -1.07 47.00
N LEU A 774 -12.49 -2.00 46.59
CA LEU A 774 -12.24 -3.28 47.27
C LEU A 774 -10.85 -3.33 47.92
N SER A 775 -10.14 -2.20 47.96
CA SER A 775 -8.75 -2.12 48.43
C SER A 775 -8.62 -2.37 49.94
N ALA A 776 -9.69 -2.13 50.71
CA ALA A 776 -9.75 -2.38 52.14
C ALA A 776 -9.96 -3.87 52.51
N LEU A 777 -10.32 -4.73 51.55
CA LEU A 777 -10.55 -6.16 51.79
C LEU A 777 -9.24 -6.95 51.72
N GLY A 778 -9.15 -8.02 52.51
CA GLY A 778 -8.04 -8.99 52.41
C GLY A 778 -8.08 -9.77 51.09
N GLY A 779 -6.95 -10.31 50.62
CA GLY A 779 -6.84 -10.92 49.29
C GLY A 779 -7.89 -11.99 48.95
N ALA A 780 -8.15 -12.92 49.87
CA ALA A 780 -9.16 -13.97 49.66
C ALA A 780 -10.60 -13.43 49.65
N GLU A 781 -10.92 -12.50 50.55
CA GLU A 781 -12.24 -11.85 50.61
C GLU A 781 -12.49 -10.97 49.38
N ARG A 782 -11.44 -10.29 48.92
CA ARG A 782 -11.46 -9.48 47.69
C ARG A 782 -11.74 -10.35 46.47
N GLN A 783 -11.02 -11.46 46.30
CA GLN A 783 -11.25 -12.38 45.19
C GLN A 783 -12.67 -12.94 45.20
N GLN A 784 -13.15 -13.39 46.38
CA GLN A 784 -14.53 -13.86 46.52
C GLN A 784 -15.56 -12.78 46.12
N ARG A 785 -15.28 -11.51 46.43
CA ARG A 785 -16.16 -10.40 46.05
C ARG A 785 -16.13 -10.13 44.53
N ILE A 786 -14.96 -10.23 43.91
CA ILE A 786 -14.80 -10.14 42.45
C ILE A 786 -15.58 -11.26 41.78
N ASP A 787 -15.36 -12.52 42.17
CA ASP A 787 -16.03 -13.69 41.59
C ASP A 787 -17.56 -13.59 41.73
N ALA A 788 -18.05 -13.15 42.88
CA ALA A 788 -19.47 -12.94 43.11
C ALA A 788 -20.05 -11.83 42.20
N LEU A 789 -19.30 -10.76 41.96
CA LEU A 789 -19.69 -9.68 41.06
C LEU A 789 -19.72 -10.16 39.62
N LEU A 790 -18.66 -10.84 39.14
CA LEU A 790 -18.58 -11.38 37.79
C LEU A 790 -19.74 -12.33 37.50
N LYS A 791 -20.01 -13.24 38.45
CA LYS A 791 -21.13 -14.19 38.34
C LYS A 791 -22.49 -13.50 38.34
N GLN A 792 -22.68 -12.51 39.20
CA GLN A 792 -23.95 -11.78 39.28
C GLN A 792 -24.22 -11.02 37.97
N GLU A 793 -23.23 -10.32 37.43
CA GLU A 793 -23.36 -9.54 36.19
C GLU A 793 -23.58 -10.44 34.96
N ALA A 794 -22.87 -11.58 34.87
CA ALA A 794 -23.05 -12.56 33.80
C ALA A 794 -24.49 -13.13 33.77
N LEU A 795 -25.12 -13.30 34.93
CA LEU A 795 -26.49 -13.79 35.10
C LEU A 795 -27.56 -12.69 35.16
N THR A 796 -27.18 -11.43 34.91
CA THR A 796 -28.13 -10.32 34.84
C THR A 796 -28.51 -10.06 33.39
N PRO A 797 -29.75 -10.38 32.95
CA PRO A 797 -30.15 -10.20 31.56
C PRO A 797 -30.18 -8.71 31.19
N PHE A 798 -29.92 -8.40 29.92
CA PHE A 798 -30.12 -7.05 29.39
C PHE A 798 -31.56 -6.89 28.89
N ASP A 799 -32.17 -5.75 29.19
CA ASP A 799 -33.47 -5.39 28.62
C ASP A 799 -33.25 -4.84 27.20
N LEU A 800 -33.39 -5.71 26.19
CA LEU A 800 -33.19 -5.36 24.77
C LEU A 800 -34.12 -4.22 24.31
N ALA A 801 -35.30 -4.06 24.92
CA ALA A 801 -36.26 -3.04 24.54
C ALA A 801 -35.97 -1.67 25.17
N ARG A 802 -35.27 -1.63 26.31
CA ARG A 802 -35.00 -0.38 27.04
C ARG A 802 -33.55 0.08 27.00
N GLY A 803 -32.58 -0.82 26.85
CA GLY A 803 -31.16 -0.50 26.92
C GLY A 803 -30.75 0.18 28.25
N PRO A 804 -29.50 0.69 28.34
CA PRO A 804 -28.37 0.42 27.44
C PRO A 804 -27.94 -1.05 27.51
N LEU A 805 -27.31 -1.54 26.44
CA LEU A 805 -26.90 -2.95 26.32
C LEU A 805 -25.41 -3.17 26.63
N VAL A 806 -24.86 -2.28 27.45
CA VAL A 806 -23.52 -2.34 28.00
C VAL A 806 -23.54 -1.92 29.47
N ARG A 807 -22.76 -2.61 30.30
CA ARG A 807 -22.47 -2.26 31.70
C ARG A 807 -20.96 -2.31 31.87
N ALA A 808 -20.38 -1.34 32.56
CA ALA A 808 -18.95 -1.32 32.81
C ALA A 808 -18.67 -0.82 34.22
N GLN A 809 -17.63 -1.35 34.89
CA GLN A 809 -17.28 -0.99 36.26
C GLN A 809 -15.75 -0.98 36.42
N LEU A 810 -15.25 -0.11 37.30
CA LEU A 810 -13.83 -0.09 37.68
C LEU A 810 -13.69 -0.53 39.15
N LEU A 811 -13.06 -1.68 39.38
CA LEU A 811 -12.78 -2.17 40.74
C LEU A 811 -11.39 -1.71 41.17
N LYS A 812 -11.30 -0.95 42.26
CA LYS A 812 -10.02 -0.58 42.86
C LYS A 812 -9.59 -1.69 43.82
N LEU A 813 -8.48 -2.38 43.49
CA LEU A 813 -7.94 -3.47 44.31
C LEU A 813 -6.81 -2.99 45.22
N GLY A 814 -6.14 -1.89 44.91
CA GLY A 814 -5.07 -1.31 45.70
C GLY A 814 -4.74 0.11 45.27
N PRO A 815 -3.65 0.72 45.77
CA PRO A 815 -3.20 2.03 45.33
C PRO A 815 -2.91 2.09 43.82
N ASP A 816 -2.16 1.10 43.31
CA ASP A 816 -1.70 1.04 41.91
C ASP A 816 -2.26 -0.20 41.20
N SER A 817 -3.48 -0.61 41.54
CA SER A 817 -4.02 -1.90 41.09
C SER A 817 -5.52 -1.86 40.93
N HIS A 818 -5.98 -2.08 39.71
CA HIS A 818 -7.37 -1.94 39.29
C HIS A 818 -7.80 -3.13 38.42
N LEU A 819 -9.10 -3.37 38.36
CA LEU A 819 -9.73 -4.32 37.44
C LEU A 819 -10.91 -3.60 36.77
N PHE A 820 -10.76 -3.27 35.50
CA PHE A 820 -11.85 -2.77 34.68
C PHE A 820 -12.64 -3.96 34.13
N VAL A 821 -13.96 -3.95 34.25
CA VAL A 821 -14.81 -5.02 33.75
C VAL A 821 -15.90 -4.42 32.86
N VAL A 822 -16.08 -4.98 31.67
CA VAL A 822 -17.11 -4.58 30.71
C VAL A 822 -17.98 -5.78 30.35
N TYR A 823 -19.29 -5.56 30.29
CA TYR A 823 -20.31 -6.52 29.91
C TYR A 823 -21.14 -5.93 28.78
N CYS A 824 -21.33 -6.68 27.71
CA CYS A 824 -22.11 -6.27 26.57
C CYS A 824 -23.05 -7.39 26.16
N HIS A 825 -24.28 -7.06 25.73
CA HIS A 825 -25.07 -8.04 24.99
C HIS A 825 -24.47 -8.22 23.59
N HIS A 826 -24.25 -9.45 23.14
CA HIS A 826 -23.58 -9.77 21.88
C HIS A 826 -24.29 -9.18 20.65
N ILE A 827 -25.56 -8.77 20.78
CA ILE A 827 -26.35 -8.10 19.72
C ILE A 827 -25.82 -6.70 19.32
N VAL A 828 -24.99 -6.08 20.17
CA VAL A 828 -24.36 -4.76 19.93
C VAL A 828 -22.84 -4.78 20.04
N PHE A 829 -22.22 -5.96 20.21
CA PHE A 829 -20.80 -6.08 20.51
C PHE A 829 -20.27 -7.44 20.06
N ASP A 830 -19.00 -7.52 19.66
CA ASP A 830 -18.30 -8.76 19.34
C ASP A 830 -16.80 -8.64 19.64
N GLY A 831 -16.04 -9.72 19.46
CA GLY A 831 -14.60 -9.72 19.75
C GLY A 831 -13.80 -8.66 18.94
N TYR A 832 -14.25 -8.32 17.72
CA TYR A 832 -13.64 -7.23 16.95
C TYR A 832 -13.96 -5.87 17.57
N SER A 833 -15.19 -5.70 18.05
CA SER A 833 -15.65 -4.49 18.75
C SER A 833 -14.84 -4.23 20.03
N ALA A 834 -14.38 -5.27 20.72
CA ALA A 834 -13.50 -5.13 21.89
C ALA A 834 -12.18 -4.43 21.55
N ASP A 835 -11.51 -4.82 20.44
CA ASP A 835 -10.27 -4.18 19.97
C ASP A 835 -10.48 -2.69 19.61
N VAL A 836 -11.61 -2.37 18.99
CA VAL A 836 -11.99 -0.99 18.64
C VAL A 836 -12.26 -0.15 19.88
N LEU A 837 -13.04 -0.69 20.83
CA LEU A 837 -13.40 -0.01 22.07
C LEU A 837 -12.17 0.24 22.95
N LEU A 838 -11.35 -0.78 23.20
CA LEU A 838 -10.16 -0.68 24.05
C LEU A 838 -9.12 0.28 23.46
N GLY A 839 -8.91 0.26 22.15
CA GLY A 839 -8.03 1.22 21.47
C GLY A 839 -8.54 2.66 21.60
N ARG A 840 -9.86 2.88 21.50
CA ARG A 840 -10.45 4.20 21.67
C ARG A 840 -10.36 4.71 23.11
N ILE A 841 -10.54 3.83 24.10
CA ILE A 841 -10.32 4.18 25.52
C ILE A 841 -8.87 4.62 25.74
N ALA A 842 -7.89 3.91 25.16
CA ALA A 842 -6.47 4.25 25.26
C ALA A 842 -6.17 5.64 24.68
N GLU A 843 -6.72 5.94 23.49
CA GLU A 843 -6.56 7.21 22.81
C GLU A 843 -7.13 8.39 23.62
N ILE A 844 -8.37 8.26 24.10
CA ILE A 844 -9.02 9.32 24.90
C ILE A 844 -8.27 9.50 26.24
N HIS A 845 -7.87 8.40 26.88
CA HIS A 845 -7.13 8.47 28.13
C HIS A 845 -5.74 9.09 27.93
N GLY A 846 -5.05 8.82 26.82
CA GLY A 846 -3.72 9.34 26.53
C GLY A 846 -3.66 10.82 26.12
N ALA A 847 -4.79 11.41 25.70
CA ALA A 847 -4.84 12.78 25.18
C ALA A 847 -4.74 13.86 26.28
N GLU A 848 -4.04 14.97 26.02
CA GLU A 848 -3.84 16.06 26.98
C GLU A 848 -5.16 16.60 27.56
N PRO A 849 -5.25 16.90 28.88
CA PRO A 849 -6.46 17.44 29.47
C PRO A 849 -6.95 18.70 28.75
N GLY A 850 -8.15 18.64 28.17
CA GLY A 850 -8.76 19.75 27.43
C GLY A 850 -8.44 19.82 25.94
N SER A 851 -7.72 18.86 25.38
CA SER A 851 -7.67 18.67 23.92
C SER A 851 -8.99 18.07 23.42
N ASP A 852 -9.59 18.66 22.39
CA ASP A 852 -10.66 18.01 21.64
C ASP A 852 -10.07 16.81 20.89
N VAL A 853 -10.19 15.62 21.48
CA VAL A 853 -9.95 14.37 20.75
C VAL A 853 -11.04 14.28 19.70
N ASP A 854 -10.64 14.27 18.43
CA ASP A 854 -11.58 14.32 17.31
C ASP A 854 -12.58 13.15 17.38
N ALA A 855 -13.83 13.45 17.72
CA ALA A 855 -14.91 12.47 17.73
C ALA A 855 -15.24 11.95 16.32
N SER A 856 -14.84 12.67 15.25
CA SER A 856 -14.98 12.21 13.86
C SER A 856 -13.94 11.17 13.46
N ALA A 857 -12.88 10.99 14.28
CA ALA A 857 -11.99 9.84 14.20
C ALA A 857 -12.59 8.57 14.87
N SER A 858 -13.75 8.70 15.53
CA SER A 858 -14.46 7.56 16.14
C SER A 858 -14.90 6.55 15.07
N ALA A 859 -15.06 5.30 15.52
CA ALA A 859 -15.44 4.16 14.71
C ALA A 859 -16.66 4.46 13.83
N VAL A 860 -16.64 3.94 12.61
CA VAL A 860 -17.75 4.03 11.66
C VAL A 860 -19.02 3.51 12.36
N PRO A 861 -20.17 4.22 12.33
CA PRO A 861 -21.37 3.75 13.01
C PRO A 861 -21.86 2.42 12.44
N PHE A 862 -22.42 1.55 13.29
CA PHE A 862 -22.89 0.24 12.86
C PHE A 862 -23.97 0.30 11.78
N SER A 863 -24.75 1.39 11.72
CA SER A 863 -25.66 1.65 10.61
C SER A 863 -25.00 1.61 9.23
N ALA A 864 -23.71 1.96 9.09
CA ALA A 864 -22.98 1.82 7.84
C ALA A 864 -22.79 0.34 7.44
N TYR A 865 -22.50 -0.53 8.40
CA TYR A 865 -22.40 -1.98 8.19
C TYR A 865 -23.75 -2.57 7.75
N ILE A 866 -24.85 -2.15 8.39
CA ILE A 866 -26.22 -2.54 7.97
C ILE A 866 -26.48 -2.12 6.51
N HIS A 867 -26.13 -0.89 6.14
CA HIS A 867 -26.36 -0.39 4.78
C HIS A 867 -25.55 -1.17 3.73
N LEU A 868 -24.30 -1.52 4.05
CA LEU A 868 -23.43 -2.27 3.14
C LEU A 868 -23.95 -3.70 2.92
N THR A 869 -24.27 -4.41 4.01
CA THR A 869 -24.69 -5.82 4.00
C THR A 869 -26.11 -6.05 3.46
N THR A 870 -26.94 -5.00 3.43
CA THR A 870 -28.32 -5.06 2.87
C THR A 870 -28.42 -4.51 1.43
N SER A 871 -27.30 -4.06 0.87
CA SER A 871 -27.23 -3.47 -0.48
C SER A 871 -27.61 -4.47 -1.59
N PRO A 872 -28.06 -4.01 -2.77
CA PRO A 872 -28.33 -4.90 -3.89
C PRO A 872 -27.12 -5.74 -4.34
N ALA A 873 -25.90 -5.20 -4.20
CA ALA A 873 -24.67 -5.92 -4.49
C ALA A 873 -24.41 -7.04 -3.48
N ALA A 874 -24.57 -6.77 -2.18
CA ALA A 874 -24.48 -7.78 -1.14
C ALA A 874 -25.49 -8.92 -1.35
N ARG A 875 -26.72 -8.60 -1.76
CA ARG A 875 -27.74 -9.61 -2.12
C ARG A 875 -27.36 -10.49 -3.29
N ALA A 876 -26.63 -9.95 -4.28
CA ALA A 876 -26.13 -10.75 -5.40
C ALA A 876 -25.01 -11.69 -4.95
N SER A 877 -24.08 -11.22 -4.11
CA SER A 877 -23.01 -12.05 -3.53
C SER A 877 -23.58 -13.15 -2.63
N GLN A 878 -24.55 -12.82 -1.78
CA GLN A 878 -25.33 -13.76 -0.96
C GLN A 878 -25.95 -14.87 -1.80
N ALA A 879 -26.52 -14.56 -2.97
CA ALA A 879 -27.11 -15.57 -3.84
C ALA A 879 -26.07 -16.55 -4.39
N GLN A 880 -24.87 -16.07 -4.75
CA GLN A 880 -23.77 -16.91 -5.21
C GLN A 880 -23.21 -17.78 -4.08
N ALA A 881 -22.96 -17.19 -2.91
CA ALA A 881 -22.53 -17.91 -1.72
C ALA A 881 -23.54 -18.98 -1.31
N LEU A 882 -24.85 -18.70 -1.41
CA LEU A 882 -25.89 -19.67 -1.08
C LEU A 882 -25.87 -20.89 -2.02
N GLU A 883 -25.57 -20.69 -3.31
CA GLU A 883 -25.45 -21.79 -4.27
C GLU A 883 -24.26 -22.69 -3.95
N TYR A 884 -23.11 -22.11 -3.57
CA TYR A 884 -21.96 -22.87 -3.08
C TYR A 884 -22.34 -23.73 -1.85
N TRP A 885 -22.97 -23.12 -0.84
CA TRP A 885 -23.35 -23.83 0.38
C TRP A 885 -24.40 -24.93 0.14
N ARG A 886 -25.33 -24.72 -0.81
CA ARG A 886 -26.23 -25.79 -1.27
C ARG A 886 -25.50 -26.96 -1.90
N GLY A 887 -24.39 -26.73 -2.60
CA GLY A 887 -23.51 -27.77 -3.10
C GLY A 887 -22.85 -28.56 -1.97
N VAL A 888 -22.25 -27.87 -0.99
CA VAL A 888 -21.60 -28.49 0.19
C VAL A 888 -22.58 -29.34 1.00
N TYR A 889 -23.83 -28.87 1.13
CA TYR A 889 -24.89 -29.51 1.89
C TYR A 889 -25.96 -30.20 1.02
N ALA A 890 -25.60 -30.60 -0.21
CA ALA A 890 -26.51 -31.31 -1.12
C ALA A 890 -27.13 -32.58 -0.49
N ARG A 891 -26.38 -33.19 0.43
CA ARG A 891 -26.87 -34.18 1.39
C ARG A 891 -26.63 -33.64 2.80
N LEU A 892 -27.70 -33.44 3.56
CA LEU A 892 -27.62 -33.00 4.96
C LEU A 892 -26.82 -34.04 5.79
N PRO A 893 -25.86 -33.60 6.62
CA PRO A 893 -25.19 -34.48 7.57
C PRO A 893 -26.14 -34.85 8.71
N GLU A 894 -25.81 -35.94 9.40
CA GLU A 894 -26.49 -36.26 10.67
C GLU A 894 -26.04 -35.25 11.76
N PRO A 895 -26.91 -34.93 12.73
CA PRO A 895 -26.52 -34.12 13.89
C PRO A 895 -25.34 -34.74 14.65
N LEU A 896 -24.49 -33.91 15.25
CA LEU A 896 -23.30 -34.37 15.95
C LEU A 896 -23.66 -35.11 17.25
N ASP A 897 -23.33 -36.39 17.37
CA ASP A 897 -23.72 -37.23 18.52
C ASP A 897 -22.53 -37.45 19.47
N LEU A 898 -22.20 -36.42 20.25
CA LEU A 898 -21.19 -36.53 21.30
C LEU A 898 -21.72 -37.30 22.52
N PRO A 899 -20.87 -38.05 23.23
CA PRO A 899 -21.20 -38.59 24.54
C PRO A 899 -21.61 -37.46 25.50
N VAL A 900 -22.77 -37.60 26.14
CA VAL A 900 -23.34 -36.60 27.05
C VAL A 900 -23.43 -37.17 28.46
N ASP A 901 -23.20 -36.34 29.48
CA ASP A 901 -23.34 -36.71 30.89
C ASP A 901 -24.82 -36.65 31.33
N HIS A 902 -25.58 -35.73 30.73
CA HIS A 902 -26.99 -35.47 31.05
C HIS A 902 -27.87 -35.50 29.79
N SER A 903 -29.17 -35.81 29.96
CA SER A 903 -30.09 -35.89 28.84
C SER A 903 -30.34 -34.53 28.20
N ARG A 904 -30.23 -34.46 26.86
CA ARG A 904 -30.56 -33.26 26.07
C ARG A 904 -32.01 -32.76 26.21
N ARG A 905 -32.88 -33.49 26.91
CA ARG A 905 -34.25 -33.04 27.22
C ARG A 905 -34.29 -31.97 28.31
N ASP A 906 -33.21 -31.84 29.09
CA ASP A 906 -33.11 -30.93 30.23
C ASP A 906 -32.37 -29.61 29.89
N THR A 907 -32.01 -29.39 28.62
CA THR A 907 -31.20 -28.25 28.12
C THR A 907 -31.93 -26.90 28.06
N GLY A 908 -33.10 -26.78 28.69
CA GLY A 908 -33.90 -25.55 28.69
C GLY A 908 -33.41 -24.47 29.65
N ASN A 909 -32.42 -24.78 30.51
CA ASN A 909 -31.94 -23.86 31.54
C ASN A 909 -30.77 -22.98 31.07
N HIS A 910 -30.14 -23.31 29.94
CA HIS A 910 -29.01 -22.60 29.35
C HIS A 910 -27.83 -22.41 30.31
N ARG A 911 -27.59 -23.35 31.22
CA ARG A 911 -26.47 -23.24 32.18
C ARG A 911 -25.16 -23.39 31.41
N GLY A 912 -24.26 -22.44 31.61
CA GLY A 912 -22.94 -22.42 31.00
C GLY A 912 -21.83 -22.57 32.03
N ALA A 913 -20.70 -23.10 31.58
CA ALA A 913 -19.44 -23.07 32.31
C ALA A 913 -18.28 -22.98 31.31
N THR A 914 -17.13 -22.51 31.79
CA THR A 914 -15.89 -22.44 31.02
C THR A 914 -14.81 -23.23 31.74
N LEU A 915 -14.09 -24.07 31.01
CA LEU A 915 -12.85 -24.69 31.50
C LEU A 915 -11.64 -24.05 30.81
N HIS A 916 -10.77 -23.44 31.61
CA HIS A 916 -9.55 -22.80 31.16
C HIS A 916 -8.33 -23.73 31.27
N ARG A 917 -7.47 -23.74 30.25
CA ARG A 917 -6.19 -24.48 30.24
C ARG A 917 -5.10 -23.71 29.50
N ASP A 918 -4.04 -23.34 30.21
CA ASP A 918 -2.79 -22.86 29.60
C ASP A 918 -1.98 -24.01 28.99
N LEU A 919 -1.41 -23.76 27.80
CA LEU A 919 -0.45 -24.66 27.16
C LEU A 919 0.98 -24.15 27.31
N ASP A 920 1.87 -25.07 27.69
CA ASP A 920 3.30 -24.78 27.79
C ASP A 920 3.90 -24.39 26.44
N ALA A 921 4.81 -23.42 26.45
CA ALA A 921 5.48 -22.91 25.24
C ALA A 921 6.19 -24.02 24.43
N ALA A 922 6.67 -25.08 25.09
CA ALA A 922 7.28 -26.22 24.42
C ALA A 922 6.27 -26.99 23.54
N VAL A 923 5.07 -27.24 24.07
CA VAL A 923 3.98 -27.89 23.33
C VAL A 923 3.57 -27.02 22.16
N VAL A 924 3.40 -25.71 22.37
CA VAL A 924 3.07 -24.77 21.30
C VAL A 924 4.12 -24.78 20.18
N GLY A 925 5.41 -24.86 20.55
CA GLY A 925 6.51 -25.02 19.60
C GLY A 925 6.37 -26.30 18.75
N GLU A 926 6.14 -27.44 19.39
CA GLU A 926 5.93 -28.73 18.70
C GLU A 926 4.76 -28.68 17.72
N LEU A 927 3.63 -28.06 18.13
CA LEU A 927 2.46 -27.92 17.28
C LEU A 927 2.71 -26.97 16.10
N LYS A 928 3.47 -25.89 16.31
CA LYS A 928 3.88 -24.96 15.25
C LYS A 928 4.79 -25.66 14.24
N ASP A 929 5.74 -26.45 14.70
CA ASP A 929 6.63 -27.24 13.84
C ASP A 929 5.88 -28.32 13.07
N ALA A 930 4.89 -28.98 13.69
CA ALA A 930 4.02 -29.95 13.04
C ALA A 930 3.17 -29.30 11.93
N ALA A 931 2.51 -28.18 12.22
CA ALA A 931 1.75 -27.41 11.24
C ALA A 931 2.64 -26.99 10.06
N LYS A 932 3.85 -26.51 10.35
CA LYS A 932 4.87 -26.15 9.36
C LYS A 932 5.27 -27.34 8.47
N SER A 933 5.53 -28.52 9.06
CA SER A 933 5.86 -29.75 8.34
C SER A 933 4.75 -30.22 7.38
N LEU A 934 3.49 -29.97 7.76
CA LEU A 934 2.29 -30.22 6.96
C LEU A 934 1.95 -29.06 6.03
N LYS A 935 2.80 -28.03 5.98
CA LYS A 935 2.66 -26.87 5.12
C LYS A 935 1.36 -26.11 5.38
N THR A 936 0.88 -26.06 6.61
CA THR A 936 -0.39 -25.40 6.95
C THR A 936 -0.20 -24.34 8.03
N SER A 937 -1.25 -23.56 8.31
CA SER A 937 -1.25 -22.65 9.45
C SER A 937 -1.55 -23.39 10.75
N LEU A 938 -1.10 -22.85 11.88
CA LEU A 938 -1.39 -23.42 13.20
C LEU A 938 -2.91 -23.53 13.44
N ASN A 939 -3.69 -22.51 13.03
CA ASN A 939 -5.15 -22.53 13.12
C ASN A 939 -5.76 -23.75 12.40
N VAL A 940 -5.37 -23.99 11.14
CA VAL A 940 -5.88 -25.13 10.37
C VAL A 940 -5.48 -26.46 11.01
N PHE A 941 -4.25 -26.58 11.51
CA PHE A 941 -3.79 -27.78 12.22
C PHE A 941 -4.63 -28.07 13.47
N LEU A 942 -4.86 -27.04 14.29
CA LEU A 942 -5.66 -27.13 15.52
C LEU A 942 -7.14 -27.47 15.20
N LEU A 943 -7.75 -26.78 14.23
CA LEU A 943 -9.12 -27.08 13.78
C LEU A 943 -9.25 -28.51 13.26
N SER A 944 -8.26 -29.00 12.52
CA SER A 944 -8.24 -30.39 12.03
C SER A 944 -8.13 -31.40 13.17
N GLY A 945 -7.33 -31.08 14.18
CA GLY A 945 -7.27 -31.85 15.43
C GLY A 945 -8.63 -31.89 16.14
N PHE A 946 -9.36 -30.78 16.15
CA PHE A 946 -10.66 -30.68 16.80
C PHE A 946 -11.70 -31.49 16.04
N GLN A 947 -11.74 -31.39 14.72
CA GLN A 947 -12.58 -32.23 13.85
C GLN A 947 -12.28 -33.73 14.03
N ALA A 948 -11.00 -34.10 14.14
CA ALA A 948 -10.58 -35.47 14.40
C ALA A 948 -11.04 -35.95 15.79
N LEU A 949 -10.91 -35.12 16.82
CA LEU A 949 -11.39 -35.43 18.16
C LEU A 949 -12.91 -35.66 18.17
N LEU A 950 -13.69 -34.75 17.59
CA LEU A 950 -15.16 -34.87 17.52
C LEU A 950 -15.57 -36.17 16.82
N SER A 951 -14.88 -36.52 15.74
CA SER A 951 -15.09 -37.79 15.04
C SER A 951 -14.79 -39.01 15.91
N ARG A 952 -13.71 -38.97 16.71
CA ARG A 952 -13.33 -40.05 17.62
C ARG A 952 -14.32 -40.22 18.77
N LEU A 953 -14.80 -39.11 19.32
CA LEU A 953 -15.76 -39.10 20.42
C LEU A 953 -17.15 -39.59 19.97
N SER A 954 -17.65 -39.08 18.85
CA SER A 954 -18.98 -39.43 18.31
C SER A 954 -19.03 -40.71 17.48
N ALA A 955 -17.86 -41.25 17.09
CA ALA A 955 -17.73 -42.28 16.06
C ALA A 955 -18.31 -41.90 14.68
N GLN A 956 -18.60 -40.61 14.43
CA GLN A 956 -19.10 -40.12 13.15
C GLN A 956 -17.94 -39.77 12.20
N GLU A 957 -18.12 -40.05 10.92
CA GLU A 957 -17.12 -39.78 9.87
C GLU A 957 -17.39 -38.50 9.06
N ASP A 958 -18.39 -37.72 9.48
CA ASP A 958 -18.80 -36.48 8.84
C ASP A 958 -19.28 -35.53 9.94
N VAL A 959 -18.49 -34.49 10.20
CA VAL A 959 -18.73 -33.54 11.29
C VAL A 959 -18.86 -32.12 10.76
N VAL A 960 -19.69 -31.30 11.41
CA VAL A 960 -19.82 -29.88 11.10
C VAL A 960 -19.37 -29.07 12.30
N VAL A 961 -18.45 -28.13 12.07
CA VAL A 961 -17.91 -27.22 13.09
C VAL A 961 -18.19 -25.79 12.66
N GLY A 962 -18.76 -24.98 13.55
CA GLY A 962 -18.91 -23.55 13.33
C GLY A 962 -17.57 -22.84 13.47
N MET A 963 -17.22 -21.98 12.53
CA MET A 963 -16.04 -21.12 12.62
C MET A 963 -16.51 -19.66 12.52
N PRO A 964 -16.38 -18.85 13.59
CA PRO A 964 -16.76 -17.45 13.55
C PRO A 964 -15.79 -16.67 12.66
N VAL A 965 -16.34 -15.79 11.81
CA VAL A 965 -15.59 -14.83 11.02
C VAL A 965 -16.11 -13.42 11.27
N ALA A 966 -15.20 -12.45 11.34
CA ALA A 966 -15.53 -11.06 11.58
C ALA A 966 -15.97 -10.36 10.29
N GLY A 967 -17.25 -9.98 10.19
CA GLY A 967 -17.77 -9.22 9.05
C GLY A 967 -17.11 -7.86 8.87
N GLN A 968 -16.59 -7.24 9.93
CA GLN A 968 -15.79 -6.02 9.86
C GLN A 968 -14.54 -6.19 9.01
N ALA A 969 -13.81 -7.31 9.20
CA ALA A 969 -12.58 -7.59 8.45
C ALA A 969 -12.87 -7.85 6.96
N HIS A 970 -13.99 -8.50 6.66
CA HIS A 970 -14.43 -8.72 5.29
C HIS A 970 -14.83 -7.43 4.58
N THR A 971 -15.52 -6.52 5.28
CA THR A 971 -16.02 -5.25 4.72
C THR A 971 -15.00 -4.11 4.77
N GLY A 972 -13.95 -4.24 5.58
CA GLY A 972 -12.95 -3.20 5.83
C GLY A 972 -13.43 -2.08 6.78
N LEU A 973 -14.61 -2.21 7.38
CA LEU A 973 -15.19 -1.20 8.28
C LEU A 973 -14.69 -1.39 9.71
N LYS A 974 -14.20 -0.32 10.33
CA LYS A 974 -13.89 -0.28 11.77
C LYS A 974 -15.13 0.18 12.53
N THR A 975 -16.01 -0.74 12.90
CA THR A 975 -17.29 -0.45 13.57
C THR A 975 -17.49 -1.33 14.80
N VAL A 976 -18.15 -0.81 15.83
CA VAL A 976 -18.63 -1.54 17.00
C VAL A 976 -20.06 -2.00 16.76
N GLY A 977 -20.34 -3.30 16.92
CA GLY A 977 -21.65 -3.90 16.69
C GLY A 977 -21.56 -5.40 16.42
N TYR A 978 -22.70 -6.09 16.23
CA TYR A 978 -22.73 -7.52 15.93
C TYR A 978 -22.54 -7.81 14.44
N CYS A 979 -21.31 -8.16 14.06
CA CYS A 979 -20.93 -8.45 12.67
C CYS A 979 -20.43 -9.89 12.46
N VAL A 980 -20.47 -10.73 13.49
CA VAL A 980 -19.96 -12.10 13.44
C VAL A 980 -20.88 -12.96 12.57
N ASN A 981 -20.29 -13.77 11.70
CA ASN A 981 -20.96 -14.86 11.01
C ASN A 981 -20.30 -16.19 11.36
N ALA A 982 -21.08 -17.22 11.71
CA ALA A 982 -20.57 -18.55 12.01
C ALA A 982 -20.63 -19.43 10.75
N LEU A 983 -19.48 -19.69 10.13
CA LEU A 983 -19.40 -20.52 8.93
C LEU A 983 -19.43 -22.00 9.29
N PRO A 984 -20.36 -22.81 8.75
CA PRO A 984 -20.47 -24.23 9.10
C PRO A 984 -19.51 -25.05 8.24
N LEU A 985 -18.30 -25.30 8.77
CA LEU A 985 -17.27 -26.09 8.11
C LEU A 985 -17.57 -27.58 8.26
N ARG A 986 -17.91 -28.23 7.14
CA ARG A 986 -18.12 -29.67 7.07
C ARG A 986 -16.81 -30.39 6.77
N ALA A 987 -16.46 -31.39 7.57
CA ALA A 987 -15.28 -32.21 7.38
C ALA A 987 -15.66 -33.70 7.35
N ALA A 988 -15.24 -34.39 6.31
CA ALA A 988 -15.26 -35.85 6.27
C ALA A 988 -14.05 -36.37 7.07
N THR A 989 -14.27 -37.06 8.18
CA THR A 989 -13.28 -37.42 9.19
C THR A 989 -13.08 -38.94 9.32
N GLY A 990 -13.39 -39.70 8.26
CA GLY A 990 -13.36 -41.17 8.28
C GLY A 990 -12.16 -41.79 9.00
N GLN A 991 -12.40 -42.83 9.81
CA GLN A 991 -11.43 -43.30 10.83
C GLN A 991 -10.12 -43.81 10.22
N ASP A 992 -10.18 -44.36 9.00
CA ASP A 992 -9.01 -44.85 8.24
C ASP A 992 -8.23 -43.73 7.52
N LYS A 993 -8.75 -42.49 7.53
CA LYS A 993 -8.13 -41.36 6.83
C LYS A 993 -6.86 -40.92 7.56
N PRO A 994 -5.71 -40.76 6.87
CA PRO A 994 -4.52 -40.17 7.47
C PRO A 994 -4.76 -38.75 7.96
N PHE A 995 -4.24 -38.38 9.13
CA PHE A 995 -4.43 -37.04 9.71
C PHE A 995 -3.97 -35.91 8.77
N ARG A 996 -2.82 -36.08 8.11
CA ARG A 996 -2.31 -35.13 7.09
C ARG A 996 -3.29 -34.86 5.95
N GLN A 997 -4.13 -35.85 5.59
CA GLN A 997 -5.13 -35.69 4.55
C GLN A 997 -6.31 -34.84 5.06
N LEU A 998 -6.75 -35.07 6.29
CA LEU A 998 -7.76 -34.21 6.93
C LEU A 998 -7.27 -32.76 6.95
N VAL A 999 -6.03 -32.50 7.38
CA VAL A 999 -5.45 -31.15 7.40
C VAL A 999 -5.53 -30.45 6.04
N ALA A 1000 -5.14 -31.14 4.96
CA ALA A 1000 -5.21 -30.58 3.61
C ALA A 1000 -6.65 -30.35 3.12
N GLU A 1001 -7.61 -31.18 3.54
CA GLU A 1001 -9.03 -31.00 3.24
C GLU A 1001 -9.63 -29.84 4.04
N THR A 1002 -9.35 -29.77 5.34
CA THR A 1002 -9.78 -28.70 6.24
C THR A 1002 -9.27 -27.36 5.74
N GLN A 1003 -8.00 -27.25 5.34
CA GLN A 1003 -7.45 -26.02 4.78
C GLN A 1003 -8.24 -25.53 3.55
N ARG A 1004 -8.51 -26.44 2.61
CA ARG A 1004 -9.28 -26.14 1.41
C ARG A 1004 -10.69 -25.69 1.77
N SER A 1005 -11.37 -26.44 2.64
CA SER A 1005 -12.75 -26.11 3.06
C SER A 1005 -12.85 -24.78 3.80
N MET A 1006 -11.84 -24.43 4.61
CA MET A 1006 -11.78 -23.17 5.33
C MET A 1006 -11.66 -22.00 4.37
N PHE A 1007 -10.80 -22.10 3.35
CA PHE A 1007 -10.65 -21.06 2.33
C PHE A 1007 -11.90 -20.93 1.47
N ASP A 1008 -12.45 -22.04 0.99
CA ASP A 1008 -13.67 -22.02 0.19
C ASP A 1008 -14.85 -21.42 1.00
N ALA A 1009 -14.95 -21.70 2.30
CA ALA A 1009 -15.96 -21.09 3.17
C ALA A 1009 -15.78 -19.57 3.37
N ILE A 1010 -14.54 -19.10 3.57
CA ILE A 1010 -14.24 -17.67 3.71
C ILE A 1010 -14.57 -16.91 2.41
N GLU A 1011 -14.33 -17.50 1.24
CA GLU A 1011 -14.71 -16.91 -0.06
C GLU A 1011 -16.24 -16.79 -0.24
N HIS A 1012 -17.03 -17.57 0.49
CA HIS A 1012 -18.50 -17.60 0.41
C HIS A 1012 -19.17 -17.21 1.75
N GLN A 1013 -18.53 -16.34 2.53
CA GLN A 1013 -18.97 -15.95 3.88
C GLN A 1013 -20.18 -15.00 3.93
N ASP A 1014 -20.69 -14.55 2.78
CA ASP A 1014 -21.77 -13.55 2.68
C ASP A 1014 -23.15 -14.04 3.12
N VAL A 1015 -23.32 -15.33 3.40
CA VAL A 1015 -24.58 -15.96 3.84
C VAL A 1015 -24.51 -16.27 5.33
N THR A 1016 -25.52 -15.83 6.09
CA THR A 1016 -25.59 -16.14 7.53
C THR A 1016 -25.95 -17.60 7.78
N LEU A 1017 -25.53 -18.15 8.93
CA LEU A 1017 -25.90 -19.51 9.33
C LEU A 1017 -27.42 -19.73 9.29
N GLY A 1018 -28.23 -18.82 9.84
CA GLY A 1018 -29.68 -19.01 9.81
C GLY A 1018 -30.31 -18.83 8.43
N GLN A 1019 -29.75 -17.99 7.54
CA GLN A 1019 -30.14 -17.98 6.12
C GLN A 1019 -29.91 -19.36 5.48
N LEU A 1020 -28.75 -19.97 5.76
CA LEU A 1020 -28.41 -21.28 5.25
C LEU A 1020 -29.32 -22.38 5.81
N VAL A 1021 -29.56 -22.40 7.13
CA VAL A 1021 -30.49 -23.33 7.79
C VAL A 1021 -31.89 -23.25 7.18
N ARG A 1022 -32.40 -22.03 6.94
CA ARG A 1022 -33.70 -21.81 6.28
C ARG A 1022 -33.69 -22.32 4.84
N ALA A 1023 -32.64 -22.07 4.09
CA ALA A 1023 -32.52 -22.44 2.68
C ALA A 1023 -32.34 -23.96 2.47
N LEU A 1024 -31.70 -24.65 3.41
CA LEU A 1024 -31.50 -26.10 3.41
C LEU A 1024 -32.65 -26.87 4.06
N GLN A 1025 -33.59 -26.18 4.73
CA GLN A 1025 -34.70 -26.78 5.47
C GLN A 1025 -34.24 -27.82 6.51
N VAL A 1026 -33.17 -27.51 7.25
CA VAL A 1026 -32.61 -28.41 8.27
C VAL A 1026 -33.69 -28.71 9.33
N PRO A 1027 -33.95 -29.99 9.66
CA PRO A 1027 -34.89 -30.35 10.71
C PRO A 1027 -34.51 -29.71 12.06
N ARG A 1028 -35.51 -29.25 12.80
CA ARG A 1028 -35.31 -28.74 14.16
C ARG A 1028 -35.52 -29.87 15.16
N GLU A 1029 -34.53 -30.07 16.02
CA GLU A 1029 -34.58 -31.01 17.13
C GLU A 1029 -34.55 -30.23 18.45
N ALA A 1030 -35.34 -30.66 19.43
CA ALA A 1030 -35.36 -29.98 20.72
C ALA A 1030 -34.02 -30.19 21.44
N GLY A 1031 -33.42 -29.09 21.93
CA GLY A 1031 -32.14 -29.13 22.64
C GLY A 1031 -30.91 -29.23 21.75
N ARG A 1032 -31.03 -28.94 20.44
CA ARG A 1032 -29.90 -28.90 19.49
C ARG A 1032 -29.96 -27.66 18.60
N GLN A 1033 -28.79 -27.18 18.19
CA GLN A 1033 -28.70 -26.07 17.25
C GLN A 1033 -28.70 -26.63 15.82
N PRO A 1034 -29.48 -26.05 14.89
CA PRO A 1034 -29.53 -26.56 13.54
C PRO A 1034 -28.18 -26.36 12.84
N LEU A 1035 -27.64 -27.45 12.28
CA LEU A 1035 -26.39 -27.51 11.49
C LEU A 1035 -25.08 -27.33 12.26
N VAL A 1036 -25.03 -26.53 13.33
CA VAL A 1036 -23.81 -26.24 14.10
C VAL A 1036 -24.09 -26.36 15.60
N ASP A 1037 -23.72 -27.51 16.17
CA ASP A 1037 -23.81 -27.75 17.63
C ASP A 1037 -22.55 -27.26 18.38
N VAL A 1038 -21.39 -27.31 17.71
CA VAL A 1038 -20.07 -26.96 18.29
C VAL A 1038 -19.35 -25.90 17.46
N VAL A 1039 -18.69 -24.96 18.14
CA VAL A 1039 -17.96 -23.85 17.53
C VAL A 1039 -16.47 -23.97 17.85
N PHE A 1040 -15.61 -23.71 16.88
CA PHE A 1040 -14.17 -23.60 17.04
C PHE A 1040 -13.75 -22.17 16.73
N ASN A 1041 -13.07 -21.52 17.67
CA ASN A 1041 -12.52 -20.18 17.49
C ASN A 1041 -11.01 -20.18 17.71
N TYR A 1042 -10.28 -19.47 16.86
CA TYR A 1042 -8.85 -19.20 17.03
C TYR A 1042 -8.65 -17.70 16.97
N SER A 1043 -8.19 -17.11 18.07
CA SER A 1043 -7.95 -15.68 18.19
C SER A 1043 -6.53 -15.41 18.65
N ARG A 1044 -6.05 -14.20 18.37
CA ARG A 1044 -4.87 -13.64 19.03
C ARG A 1044 -5.34 -12.67 20.07
N PHE A 1045 -4.64 -12.63 21.19
CA PHE A 1045 -4.97 -11.76 22.31
C PHE A 1045 -5.08 -10.29 21.87
N PHE A 1046 -6.16 -9.63 22.30
CA PHE A 1046 -6.41 -8.23 22.03
C PHE A 1046 -5.88 -7.39 23.20
N SER A 1047 -4.84 -6.58 22.98
CA SER A 1047 -4.46 -5.55 23.94
C SER A 1047 -3.96 -4.30 23.23
N ARG A 1048 -4.92 -3.51 22.74
CA ARG A 1048 -4.69 -2.12 22.31
C ARG A 1048 -4.88 -1.09 23.42
N LEU A 1049 -5.23 -1.53 24.64
CA LEU A 1049 -5.30 -0.65 25.78
C LEU A 1049 -3.89 -0.36 26.28
N ASP A 1050 -3.24 0.62 25.67
CA ASP A 1050 -1.96 1.15 26.11
C ASP A 1050 -2.18 2.31 27.09
N LEU A 1051 -1.81 2.08 28.35
CA LEU A 1051 -1.90 3.06 29.42
C LEU A 1051 -0.48 3.33 29.89
N GLN A 1052 0.00 4.56 29.66
CA GLN A 1052 1.36 4.96 30.06
C GLN A 1052 1.64 4.57 31.51
N ASP A 1053 2.82 4.01 31.74
CA ASP A 1053 3.32 3.55 33.04
C ASP A 1053 2.50 2.43 33.72
N CYS A 1054 1.54 1.80 33.01
CA CYS A 1054 0.75 0.68 33.52
C CYS A 1054 1.03 -0.62 32.75
N THR A 1055 0.98 -1.75 33.46
CA THR A 1055 0.91 -3.09 32.86
C THR A 1055 -0.55 -3.48 32.72
N VAL A 1056 -0.95 -3.89 31.52
CA VAL A 1056 -2.34 -4.25 31.19
C VAL A 1056 -2.40 -5.72 30.78
N SER A 1057 -3.36 -6.46 31.33
CA SER A 1057 -3.69 -7.82 30.88
C SER A 1057 -5.20 -8.00 30.81
N THR A 1058 -5.67 -8.61 29.73
CA THR A 1058 -7.10 -8.79 29.45
C THR A 1058 -7.48 -10.26 29.58
N HIS A 1059 -8.70 -10.58 29.98
CA HIS A 1059 -9.19 -11.96 29.94
C HIS A 1059 -10.69 -11.95 29.76
N GLU A 1060 -11.18 -12.88 28.93
CA GLU A 1060 -12.61 -13.19 28.85
C GLU A 1060 -13.03 -13.79 30.20
N ASN A 1061 -14.18 -13.36 30.73
CA ASN A 1061 -14.67 -13.94 31.99
C ASN A 1061 -15.40 -15.26 31.76
N PRO A 1062 -15.32 -16.24 32.68
CA PRO A 1062 -16.02 -17.51 32.55
C PRO A 1062 -17.53 -17.38 32.37
N ARG A 1063 -18.08 -18.06 31.36
CA ARG A 1063 -19.51 -18.09 31.06
C ARG A 1063 -20.30 -18.69 32.22
N GLN A 1064 -21.47 -18.12 32.51
CA GLN A 1064 -22.44 -18.68 33.46
C GLN A 1064 -23.71 -19.18 32.76
N ALA A 1065 -23.95 -18.71 31.54
CA ALA A 1065 -25.01 -19.12 30.65
C ALA A 1065 -24.42 -19.35 29.25
N PHE A 1066 -24.93 -20.34 28.52
CA PHE A 1066 -24.35 -20.73 27.23
C PHE A 1066 -25.39 -21.31 26.26
N TYR A 1067 -25.23 -21.02 24.96
CA TYR A 1067 -26.26 -21.26 23.94
C TYR A 1067 -26.00 -22.49 23.05
N TYR A 1068 -24.73 -22.78 22.75
CA TYR A 1068 -24.32 -23.94 21.98
C TYR A 1068 -24.07 -25.15 22.90
N ASP A 1069 -23.74 -26.31 22.33
CA ASP A 1069 -23.23 -27.42 23.15
C ASP A 1069 -21.86 -27.05 23.71
N THR A 1070 -20.95 -26.63 22.83
CA THR A 1070 -19.63 -26.14 23.23
C THR A 1070 -19.06 -25.10 22.26
N LEU A 1071 -18.24 -24.17 22.76
CA LEU A 1071 -17.35 -23.32 21.97
C LEU A 1071 -15.92 -23.55 22.47
N PHE A 1072 -15.07 -24.05 21.56
CA PHE A 1072 -13.66 -24.31 21.79
C PHE A 1072 -12.84 -23.11 21.32
N ASN A 1073 -12.43 -22.26 22.26
CA ASN A 1073 -11.69 -21.04 22.00
C ASN A 1073 -10.19 -21.28 22.25
N ILE A 1074 -9.35 -21.03 21.26
CA ILE A 1074 -7.89 -21.04 21.41
C ILE A 1074 -7.38 -19.62 21.26
N ILE A 1075 -6.69 -19.14 22.29
CA ILE A 1075 -6.20 -17.77 22.39
C ILE A 1075 -4.66 -17.79 22.35
N GLU A 1076 -4.06 -17.15 21.35
CA GLU A 1076 -2.60 -17.00 21.23
C GLU A 1076 -2.12 -15.69 21.87
N HIS A 1077 -1.17 -15.78 22.82
CA HIS A 1077 -0.56 -14.63 23.52
C HIS A 1077 0.92 -14.89 23.84
N ASP A 1078 1.83 -13.97 23.52
CA ASP A 1078 3.27 -14.05 23.86
C ASP A 1078 3.94 -15.40 23.53
N GLY A 1079 3.56 -16.00 22.40
CA GLY A 1079 4.07 -17.31 21.97
C GLY A 1079 3.52 -18.51 22.74
N ARG A 1080 2.53 -18.29 23.62
CA ARG A 1080 1.74 -19.30 24.34
C ARG A 1080 0.35 -19.44 23.73
N LEU A 1081 -0.34 -20.52 24.08
CA LEU A 1081 -1.74 -20.75 23.76
C LEU A 1081 -2.50 -21.01 25.06
N ALA A 1082 -3.67 -20.42 25.20
CA ALA A 1082 -4.66 -20.81 26.20
C ALA A 1082 -5.88 -21.42 25.49
N ILE A 1083 -6.51 -22.39 26.14
CA ILE A 1083 -7.76 -23.00 25.72
C ILE A 1083 -8.83 -22.58 26.72
N ASP A 1084 -9.86 -21.90 26.23
CA ASP A 1084 -11.12 -21.71 26.93
C ASP A 1084 -12.19 -22.55 26.24
N TRP A 1085 -12.65 -23.60 26.93
CA TRP A 1085 -13.74 -24.43 26.44
C TRP A 1085 -15.02 -24.07 27.18
N ASP A 1086 -15.88 -23.30 26.51
CA ASP A 1086 -17.23 -23.00 26.97
C ASP A 1086 -18.15 -24.17 26.64
N TYR A 1087 -18.99 -24.58 27.58
CA TYR A 1087 -19.90 -25.71 27.39
C TYR A 1087 -21.23 -25.53 28.12
N SER A 1088 -22.25 -26.23 27.62
CA SER A 1088 -23.53 -26.36 28.31
C SER A 1088 -23.38 -27.29 29.52
N ALA A 1089 -23.46 -26.72 30.72
CA ALA A 1089 -23.48 -27.45 31.98
C ALA A 1089 -24.82 -28.18 32.24
N ASP A 1090 -25.78 -28.07 31.32
CA ASP A 1090 -26.97 -28.92 31.28
C ASP A 1090 -26.72 -30.23 30.52
N VAL A 1091 -25.60 -30.37 29.81
CA VAL A 1091 -25.25 -31.54 28.99
C VAL A 1091 -23.96 -32.21 29.45
N PHE A 1092 -22.95 -31.42 29.81
CA PHE A 1092 -21.60 -31.90 30.14
C PHE A 1092 -21.16 -31.50 31.54
N ASP A 1093 -20.44 -32.39 32.19
CA ASP A 1093 -19.72 -32.13 33.43
C ASP A 1093 -18.29 -31.64 33.13
N GLU A 1094 -17.72 -30.87 34.05
CA GLU A 1094 -16.35 -30.32 33.93
C GLU A 1094 -15.30 -31.43 33.71
N GLN A 1095 -15.48 -32.59 34.35
CA GLN A 1095 -14.55 -33.72 34.20
C GLN A 1095 -14.51 -34.25 32.76
N THR A 1096 -15.65 -34.28 32.06
CA THR A 1096 -15.75 -34.74 30.68
C THR A 1096 -15.02 -33.78 29.75
N ILE A 1097 -15.24 -32.48 29.92
CA ILE A 1097 -14.55 -31.44 29.12
C ILE A 1097 -13.05 -31.44 29.39
N SER A 1098 -12.64 -31.61 30.65
CA SER A 1098 -11.22 -31.72 31.03
C SER A 1098 -10.55 -32.93 30.38
N LEU A 1099 -11.21 -34.08 30.39
CA LEU A 1099 -10.76 -35.28 29.70
C LEU A 1099 -10.65 -35.04 28.18
N TRP A 1100 -11.60 -34.32 27.57
CA TRP A 1100 -11.54 -34.03 26.14
C TRP A 1100 -10.39 -33.09 25.77
N ILE A 1101 -10.01 -32.14 26.64
CA ILE A 1101 -8.78 -31.34 26.45
C ILE A 1101 -7.55 -32.26 26.46
N ASP A 1102 -7.46 -33.17 27.44
CA ASP A 1102 -6.33 -34.11 27.51
C ASP A 1102 -6.28 -35.00 26.26
N CYS A 1103 -7.43 -35.51 25.81
CA CYS A 1103 -7.57 -36.27 24.57
C CYS A 1103 -7.16 -35.47 23.34
N TYR A 1104 -7.58 -34.20 23.26
CA TYR A 1104 -7.21 -33.30 22.18
C TYR A 1104 -5.70 -33.09 22.11
N LEU A 1105 -5.06 -32.80 23.25
CA LEU A 1105 -3.62 -32.59 23.32
C LEU A 1105 -2.83 -33.86 23.00
N ALA A 1106 -3.26 -35.02 23.50
CA ALA A 1106 -2.66 -36.31 23.15
C ALA A 1106 -2.78 -36.60 21.64
N LEU A 1107 -3.95 -36.34 21.06
CA LEU A 1107 -4.20 -36.51 19.62
C LEU A 1107 -3.29 -35.61 18.80
N LEU A 1108 -3.19 -34.33 19.16
CA LEU A 1108 -2.33 -33.37 18.48
C LEU A 1108 -0.84 -33.74 18.59
N ARG A 1109 -0.37 -34.18 19.76
CA ARG A 1109 1.01 -34.67 19.95
C ARG A 1109 1.26 -35.93 19.14
N GLY A 1110 0.30 -36.85 19.10
CA GLY A 1110 0.34 -38.03 18.26
C GLY A 1110 0.46 -37.68 16.78
N ALA A 1111 -0.36 -36.72 16.31
CA ALA A 1111 -0.32 -36.21 14.95
C ALA A 1111 0.97 -35.43 14.63
N ALA A 1112 1.54 -34.71 15.60
CA ALA A 1112 2.83 -34.04 15.47
C ALA A 1112 3.98 -35.05 15.33
N ARG A 1113 3.89 -36.21 16.00
CA ARG A 1113 4.88 -37.31 15.91
C ARG A 1113 4.75 -38.09 14.59
N ASP A 1114 3.54 -38.46 14.20
CA ASP A 1114 3.26 -39.16 12.94
C ASP A 1114 1.89 -38.76 12.36
N ASN A 1115 1.92 -37.78 11.47
CA ASN A 1115 0.74 -37.31 10.74
C ASN A 1115 0.26 -38.28 9.63
N GLY A 1116 1.00 -39.37 9.37
CA GLY A 1116 0.60 -40.44 8.46
C GLY A 1116 -0.36 -41.43 9.08
N LEU A 1117 -0.49 -41.44 10.41
CA LEU A 1117 -1.45 -42.29 11.12
C LEU A 1117 -2.89 -41.94 10.72
N ALA A 1118 -3.71 -42.98 10.63
CA ALA A 1118 -5.14 -42.85 10.47
C ALA A 1118 -5.75 -42.15 11.71
N ILE A 1119 -6.80 -41.35 11.51
CA ILE A 1119 -7.48 -40.62 12.60
C ILE A 1119 -7.85 -41.57 13.75
N GLY A 1120 -8.34 -42.77 13.44
CA GLY A 1120 -8.70 -43.81 14.42
C GLY A 1120 -7.52 -44.39 15.20
N ALA A 1121 -6.31 -44.29 14.67
CA ALA A 1121 -5.08 -44.80 15.28
C ALA A 1121 -4.30 -43.77 16.10
N LEU A 1122 -4.70 -42.49 16.04
CA LEU A 1122 -4.07 -41.45 16.87
C LEU A 1122 -4.35 -41.70 18.37
N PRO A 1123 -3.38 -41.48 19.26
CA PRO A 1123 -3.58 -41.65 20.69
C PRO A 1123 -4.55 -40.60 21.24
N LEU A 1124 -5.40 -41.00 22.19
CA LEU A 1124 -6.23 -40.09 22.99
C LEU A 1124 -5.67 -39.91 24.41
N THR A 1125 -4.54 -40.55 24.75
CA THR A 1125 -3.84 -40.40 26.02
C THR A 1125 -2.34 -40.50 25.81
N ASP A 1126 -1.52 -39.85 26.65
CA ASP A 1126 -0.05 -39.93 26.58
C ASP A 1126 0.51 -41.30 27.03
N GLU A 1127 -0.26 -42.08 27.79
CA GLU A 1127 0.05 -43.47 28.14
C GLU A 1127 -0.55 -44.43 27.08
N VAL A 1128 0.30 -45.24 26.45
CA VAL A 1128 -0.04 -46.14 25.33
C VAL A 1128 -0.99 -47.28 25.73
N ASP A 1129 -1.31 -47.48 27.03
CA ASP A 1129 -1.88 -48.74 27.52
C ASP A 1129 -3.19 -48.67 28.36
N GLN A 1130 -3.93 -47.55 28.48
CA GLN A 1130 -5.16 -47.54 29.33
C GLN A 1130 -6.43 -46.81 28.79
N ALA A 1131 -6.45 -46.30 27.55
CA ALA A 1131 -7.58 -45.48 27.07
C ALA A 1131 -8.76 -46.25 26.44
N ASP A 1132 -8.52 -47.39 25.78
CA ASP A 1132 -9.61 -48.16 25.15
C ASP A 1132 -10.66 -48.62 26.17
N ALA A 1133 -10.30 -48.72 27.46
CA ALA A 1133 -11.22 -49.04 28.54
C ALA A 1133 -12.04 -47.83 29.03
N ARG A 1134 -11.47 -46.62 29.10
CA ARG A 1134 -12.16 -45.43 29.66
C ARG A 1134 -13.03 -44.71 28.63
N VAL A 1135 -12.62 -44.65 27.37
CA VAL A 1135 -13.47 -44.14 26.27
C VAL A 1135 -14.62 -45.11 25.98
N ALA A 1136 -14.43 -46.41 26.22
CA ALA A 1136 -15.51 -47.40 26.19
C ALA A 1136 -16.42 -47.38 27.43
N GLU A 1137 -15.96 -46.87 28.58
CA GLU A 1137 -16.79 -46.63 29.78
C GLU A 1137 -17.60 -45.32 29.71
N ALA A 1138 -17.14 -44.35 28.90
CA ALA A 1138 -17.85 -43.09 28.61
C ALA A 1138 -18.79 -43.18 27.39
N ARG A 1139 -18.76 -44.29 26.64
CA ARG A 1139 -19.76 -44.66 25.62
C ARG A 1139 -20.86 -45.51 26.26
#